data_AF-A0A1U8D277-F1
#
_entry.id   AF-A0A1U8D277-F1
#
_cell.length_a   1.000
_cell.length_b   1.000
_cell.length_c   1.000
_cell.angle_alpha   90.00
_cell.angle_beta   90.00
_cell.angle_gamma   90.00
#
_symmetry.space_group_name_H-M   'P 1'
#
loop_
_entity.id
_entity.type
_entity.pdbx_description
1 polymer ?
#
loop_
_entity_poly.entity_id
_entity_poly.type
_entity_poly.pdbx_seq_one_letter_code
_entity_poly.pdbx_strand_id
1 'polypeptide(L)'
;MSHSSTSGSGSLERPSDASPPEETANHPMEFPVTREQLNHYRNVAENVQSELAATLVKFECAQSELRDLRSKLLSKEVCYQELKAEVESYKESSARKSSLLVSLRGRVQELQEESAALSASKIRAETSAHTMMKENQEVTRKALELDEKLQNCMKENEESKKQGLENLRRHEEFRTELCDCLSLDKKQEEASDEDLILKLRELCKENTFLKGQIVTLEETINVHEMEAKANRETISRLAAEVSREQRRAASWAVEKDKLSQDLLGAVDARTALEKEAKLFQERLLAAQRAWDASKQELNQLRKNYQQLDLSLKAGRDAAAAFQSQNSSFREKLAKLLCSGLDAAGPTEDVILERIRDLGIQEESKTRMVSQLEAQISEFVEQLGNEAELHQKALQRAHEAESKLEALQGQLSRLEGELLSGDVLRDNLNLEKQKYLQFLDQLSEKMKLGQIAADLGFDMRLDVVLARTEQLVRLESNAVIENKTIAHNLQRKLKTQKERLESKEVHMSLLRQKIAQLQQETQARTGLAVERDEAHLTIRKLEKRVERLQKELSACREHNTELKAQLADTNELKIKTLEQAKAIEDLTKSRDNLEKLKEKAEKKIVLLKSELETTEEEAKADQGRTRAMIELAASELTTLKKYLEESERREQQLVDFREVISQMLGLNLTSLALPDYEIIKCLESLVHSHHHHFVACECLKDTAAEHGSCPQCHLELQH
;
A
#
# COMPACT_ATOMS: atom_id res chain seq x y z
N MET A 1 -53.47 90.63 96.34
CA MET A 1 -53.82 92.06 96.26
C MET A 1 -54.49 92.29 94.92
N SER A 2 -55.71 92.82 94.81
CA SER A 2 -56.66 93.22 95.87
C SER A 2 -58.12 93.18 95.37
N HIS A 3 -59.03 93.30 96.33
CA HIS A 3 -60.49 93.53 96.28
C HIS A 3 -60.93 94.63 95.26
N SER A 4 -62.20 94.79 94.85
CA SER A 4 -63.50 94.29 95.37
C SER A 4 -64.66 94.48 94.36
N SER A 5 -65.81 93.84 94.65
CA SER A 5 -67.21 94.35 94.79
C SER A 5 -67.61 95.77 94.28
N THR A 6 -68.89 96.17 94.09
CA THR A 6 -70.19 95.87 94.76
C THR A 6 -71.32 96.50 93.89
N SER A 7 -72.46 95.87 93.57
CA SER A 7 -73.76 95.80 94.31
C SER A 7 -74.69 97.05 94.30
N GLY A 8 -76.02 96.83 94.34
CA GLY A 8 -77.09 97.85 94.51
C GLY A 8 -78.03 97.96 93.29
N SER A 9 -79.36 97.73 93.27
CA SER A 9 -80.44 97.36 94.23
C SER A 9 -81.44 98.48 94.61
N GLY A 10 -82.72 98.28 94.27
CA GLY A 10 -83.92 98.88 94.89
C GLY A 10 -84.42 100.24 94.34
N SER A 11 -85.58 100.77 94.77
CA SER A 11 -86.73 100.14 95.46
C SER A 11 -87.91 101.13 95.70
N LEU A 12 -89.16 100.72 95.41
CA LEU A 12 -90.45 101.25 95.94
C LEU A 12 -90.71 102.78 95.74
N GLU A 13 -91.83 103.44 96.12
CA GLU A 13 -93.07 103.05 96.86
C GLU A 13 -94.34 103.85 96.39
N ARG A 14 -95.47 103.64 97.07
CA ARG A 14 -96.75 104.40 97.06
C ARG A 14 -96.69 105.58 98.10
N PRO A 15 -97.74 106.15 98.77
CA PRO A 15 -99.23 106.03 98.66
C PRO A 15 -100.12 107.29 98.89
N SER A 16 -101.45 107.08 98.76
CA SER A 16 -102.57 107.56 99.65
C SER A 16 -103.15 109.00 99.67
N ASP A 17 -104.51 109.03 99.75
CA ASP A 17 -105.42 109.84 100.62
C ASP A 17 -105.49 111.39 100.53
N ALA A 18 -106.57 112.13 100.89
CA ALA A 18 -108.02 111.85 101.14
C ALA A 18 -108.86 113.18 101.21
N SER A 19 -110.16 113.10 101.61
CA SER A 19 -111.21 114.15 101.82
C SER A 19 -110.92 115.16 102.98
N PRO A 20 -111.81 116.13 103.42
CA PRO A 20 -113.20 116.57 103.03
C PRO A 20 -113.23 118.13 102.76
N PRO A 21 -114.17 119.05 103.18
CA PRO A 21 -115.58 119.04 103.67
C PRO A 21 -116.54 120.15 103.08
N GLU A 22 -117.76 120.32 103.67
CA GLU A 22 -118.56 121.54 104.09
C GLU A 22 -118.46 122.93 103.37
N GLU A 23 -119.38 123.94 103.42
CA GLU A 23 -120.75 124.18 104.01
C GLU A 23 -121.46 125.43 103.37
N THR A 24 -122.80 125.59 103.56
CA THR A 24 -123.74 126.80 103.60
C THR A 24 -123.51 128.09 102.72
N ALA A 25 -124.32 129.19 102.65
CA ALA A 25 -125.56 129.68 103.31
C ALA A 25 -126.40 130.74 102.49
N ASN A 26 -127.74 130.75 102.69
CA ASN A 26 -128.77 131.84 102.86
C ASN A 26 -128.74 133.28 102.24
N HIS A 27 -129.93 133.72 101.74
CA HIS A 27 -130.72 134.99 101.92
C HIS A 27 -130.08 136.42 101.88
N PRO A 28 -130.85 137.56 101.93
CA PRO A 28 -132.30 137.87 101.76
C PRO A 28 -132.55 138.75 100.48
N MET A 29 -133.65 139.50 100.18
CA MET A 29 -134.70 140.21 100.96
C MET A 29 -135.99 140.47 100.12
N GLU A 30 -137.05 140.95 100.78
CA GLU A 30 -138.40 141.28 100.26
C GLU A 30 -138.48 142.51 99.34
N PHE A 31 -139.54 142.60 98.52
CA PHE A 31 -140.52 143.72 98.45
C PHE A 31 -141.75 143.26 97.61
N PRO A 32 -142.95 143.86 97.75
CA PRO A 32 -144.18 143.35 97.12
C PRO A 32 -144.49 144.02 95.77
N VAL A 33 -144.20 143.34 94.65
CA VAL A 33 -144.55 143.79 93.28
C VAL A 33 -145.17 142.65 92.45
N THR A 34 -145.91 143.02 91.40
CA THR A 34 -146.97 142.28 90.72
C THR A 34 -146.52 141.11 89.80
N ARG A 35 -147.53 140.33 89.38
CA ARG A 35 -147.45 138.97 88.81
C ARG A 35 -146.82 138.84 87.40
N GLU A 36 -146.68 139.91 86.64
CA GLU A 36 -146.45 139.82 85.19
C GLU A 36 -144.97 139.75 84.78
N GLN A 37 -144.08 140.44 85.50
CA GLN A 37 -142.64 140.47 85.16
C GLN A 37 -141.94 139.11 85.32
N LEU A 38 -142.42 138.26 86.23
CA LEU A 38 -141.84 136.95 86.54
C LEU A 38 -141.78 135.99 85.34
N ASN A 39 -142.71 136.08 84.39
CA ASN A 39 -142.72 135.20 83.22
C ASN A 39 -141.63 135.55 82.20
N HIS A 40 -141.19 136.81 82.12
CA HIS A 40 -140.13 137.21 81.19
C HIS A 40 -138.77 136.64 81.60
N TYR A 41 -138.43 136.73 82.89
CA TYR A 41 -137.15 136.24 83.42
C TYR A 41 -136.95 134.73 83.29
N ARG A 42 -138.04 133.92 83.33
CA ARG A 42 -137.93 132.46 83.21
C ARG A 42 -137.39 132.03 81.85
N ASN A 43 -137.97 132.54 80.77
CA ASN A 43 -137.57 132.16 79.40
C ASN A 43 -136.11 132.54 79.11
N VAL A 44 -135.61 133.64 79.69
CA VAL A 44 -134.19 134.05 79.57
C VAL A 44 -133.27 133.04 80.27
N ALA A 45 -133.64 132.58 81.48
CA ALA A 45 -132.84 131.61 82.23
C ALA A 45 -132.74 130.23 81.53
N GLU A 46 -133.84 129.75 80.95
CA GLU A 46 -133.87 128.48 80.20
C GLU A 46 -132.96 128.55 78.95
N ASN A 47 -132.95 129.69 78.25
CA ASN A 47 -132.06 129.91 77.10
C ASN A 47 -130.58 129.85 77.49
N VAL A 48 -130.20 130.52 78.59
CA VAL A 48 -128.82 130.54 79.11
C VAL A 48 -128.34 129.15 79.56
N GLN A 49 -129.23 128.32 80.13
CA GLN A 49 -128.90 126.92 80.46
C GLN A 49 -128.60 126.07 79.22
N SER A 50 -129.32 126.30 78.11
CA SER A 50 -129.08 125.61 76.84
C SER A 50 -127.72 125.97 76.22
N GLU A 51 -127.35 127.26 76.23
CA GLU A 51 -126.04 127.72 75.76
C GLU A 51 -124.89 127.17 76.62
N LEU A 52 -125.07 127.12 77.95
CA LEU A 52 -124.07 126.56 78.86
C LEU A 52 -123.80 125.07 78.55
N ALA A 53 -124.83 124.26 78.37
CA ALA A 53 -124.68 122.85 77.98
C ALA A 53 -123.91 122.68 76.66
N ALA A 54 -124.17 123.54 75.67
CA ALA A 54 -123.50 123.50 74.38
C ALA A 54 -122.01 123.90 74.42
N THR A 55 -121.56 124.62 75.45
CA THR A 55 -120.12 124.94 75.64
C THR A 55 -119.34 123.82 76.34
N LEU A 56 -119.96 123.11 77.30
CA LEU A 56 -119.34 121.98 77.99
C LEU A 56 -118.94 120.85 77.03
N VAL A 57 -119.84 120.45 76.13
CA VAL A 57 -119.55 119.39 75.13
C VAL A 57 -118.36 119.75 74.24
N LYS A 58 -118.22 121.02 73.85
CA LYS A 58 -117.07 121.50 73.06
C LYS A 58 -115.75 121.42 73.84
N PHE A 59 -115.78 121.69 75.14
CA PHE A 59 -114.62 121.56 76.02
C PHE A 59 -114.18 120.10 76.16
N GLU A 60 -115.12 119.16 76.31
CA GLU A 60 -114.81 117.73 76.38
C GLU A 60 -114.20 117.20 75.07
N CYS A 61 -114.70 117.63 73.91
CA CYS A 61 -114.10 117.31 72.61
C CYS A 61 -112.65 117.82 72.48
N ALA A 62 -112.39 119.09 72.80
CA ALA A 62 -111.03 119.64 72.77
C ALA A 62 -110.07 118.89 73.74
N GLN A 63 -110.59 118.38 74.86
CA GLN A 63 -109.80 117.64 75.84
C GLN A 63 -109.45 116.21 75.38
N SER A 64 -110.22 115.60 74.48
CA SER A 64 -109.91 114.27 73.94
C SER A 64 -108.81 114.33 72.87
N GLU A 65 -108.87 115.31 71.97
CA GLU A 65 -107.85 115.55 70.93
C GLU A 65 -106.45 115.77 71.54
N LEU A 66 -106.37 116.52 72.65
CA LEU A 66 -105.13 116.75 73.39
C LEU A 66 -104.52 115.47 74.00
N ARG A 67 -105.33 114.47 74.37
CA ARG A 67 -104.82 113.17 74.83
C ARG A 67 -104.28 112.35 73.66
N ASP A 68 -104.97 112.41 72.53
CA ASP A 68 -104.63 111.65 71.32
C ASP A 68 -103.32 112.14 70.67
N LEU A 69 -103.08 113.46 70.66
CA LEU A 69 -101.83 114.06 70.21
C LEU A 69 -100.63 113.71 71.11
N ARG A 70 -100.82 113.65 72.44
CA ARG A 70 -99.77 113.24 73.38
C ARG A 70 -99.32 111.79 73.17
N SER A 71 -100.27 110.89 72.89
CA SER A 71 -99.98 109.49 72.53
C SER A 71 -99.09 109.39 71.29
N LYS A 72 -99.44 110.15 70.23
CA LYS A 72 -98.70 110.18 68.95
C LYS A 72 -97.29 110.79 69.06
N LEU A 73 -97.05 111.68 70.03
CA LEU A 73 -95.72 112.21 70.30
C LEU A 73 -94.80 111.16 70.96
N LEU A 74 -95.30 110.44 71.97
CA LEU A 74 -94.52 109.45 72.73
C LEU A 74 -94.04 108.28 71.85
N SER A 75 -94.87 107.80 70.92
CA SER A 75 -94.48 106.71 70.01
C SER A 75 -93.42 107.14 68.98
N LYS A 76 -93.30 108.44 68.66
CA LYS A 76 -92.23 108.98 67.81
C LYS A 76 -90.90 109.13 68.55
N GLU A 77 -90.92 109.48 69.83
CA GLU A 77 -89.70 109.55 70.66
C GLU A 77 -89.02 108.18 70.80
N VAL A 78 -89.80 107.10 71.05
CA VAL A 78 -89.25 105.73 71.16
C VAL A 78 -88.50 105.33 69.88
N CYS A 79 -89.12 105.52 68.72
CA CYS A 79 -88.54 105.17 67.41
C CYS A 79 -87.22 105.91 67.11
N TYR A 80 -87.07 107.15 67.60
CA TYR A 80 -85.83 107.91 67.44
C TYR A 80 -84.67 107.35 68.28
N GLN A 81 -84.95 106.83 69.49
CA GLN A 81 -83.93 106.26 70.35
C GLN A 81 -83.40 104.91 69.83
N GLU A 82 -84.26 104.09 69.22
CA GLU A 82 -83.88 102.83 68.57
C GLU A 82 -82.88 103.09 67.42
N LEU A 83 -83.21 104.00 66.50
CA LEU A 83 -82.36 104.36 65.36
C LEU A 83 -80.98 104.88 65.79
N LYS A 84 -80.92 105.63 66.90
CA LYS A 84 -79.67 106.14 67.46
C LYS A 84 -78.75 105.03 67.97
N ALA A 85 -79.28 103.97 68.57
CA ALA A 85 -78.49 102.86 69.08
C ALA A 85 -77.81 102.06 67.95
N GLU A 86 -78.51 101.85 66.83
CA GLU A 86 -77.97 101.12 65.69
C GLU A 86 -76.79 101.85 65.01
N VAL A 87 -76.85 103.19 64.92
CA VAL A 87 -75.75 104.02 64.35
C VAL A 87 -74.44 103.86 65.12
N GLU A 88 -74.46 103.74 66.45
CA GLU A 88 -73.23 103.54 67.23
C GLU A 88 -72.64 102.13 67.05
N SER A 89 -73.49 101.10 66.92
CA SER A 89 -73.07 99.72 66.62
C SER A 89 -72.26 99.62 65.32
N TYR A 90 -72.68 100.32 64.26
CA TYR A 90 -71.95 100.38 62.99
C TYR A 90 -70.56 101.03 63.13
N LYS A 91 -70.41 102.07 63.97
CA LYS A 91 -69.12 102.74 64.21
C LYS A 91 -68.11 101.80 64.89
N GLU A 92 -68.52 101.06 65.92
CA GLU A 92 -67.64 100.09 66.59
C GLU A 92 -67.18 98.99 65.62
N SER A 93 -68.09 98.48 64.79
CA SER A 93 -67.81 97.46 63.77
C SER A 93 -66.74 97.92 62.77
N SER A 94 -66.77 99.20 62.38
CA SER A 94 -65.78 99.82 61.50
C SER A 94 -64.40 99.95 62.17
N ALA A 95 -64.35 100.46 63.40
CA ALA A 95 -63.09 100.66 64.15
C ALA A 95 -62.33 99.33 64.38
N ARG A 96 -63.05 98.27 64.75
CA ARG A 96 -62.47 96.92 64.94
C ARG A 96 -61.81 96.37 63.67
N LYS A 97 -62.44 96.57 62.50
CA LYS A 97 -61.91 96.13 61.19
C LYS A 97 -60.65 96.90 60.78
N SER A 98 -60.61 98.21 61.06
CA SER A 98 -59.45 99.06 60.74
C SER A 98 -58.19 98.66 61.52
N SER A 99 -58.33 98.39 62.83
CA SER A 99 -57.21 97.97 63.69
C SER A 99 -56.55 96.66 63.23
N LEU A 100 -57.36 95.66 62.88
CA LEU A 100 -56.89 94.36 62.37
C LEU A 100 -56.04 94.52 61.09
N LEU A 101 -56.42 95.44 60.20
CA LEU A 101 -55.72 95.71 58.94
C LEU A 101 -54.31 96.27 59.14
N VAL A 102 -54.08 97.06 60.20
CA VAL A 102 -52.75 97.58 60.55
C VAL A 102 -51.85 96.46 61.08
N SER A 103 -52.37 95.62 61.99
CA SER A 103 -51.61 94.49 62.55
C SER A 103 -51.16 93.49 61.47
N LEU A 104 -52.04 93.18 60.52
CA LEU A 104 -51.72 92.26 59.42
C LEU A 104 -50.65 92.81 58.47
N ARG A 105 -50.58 94.14 58.27
CA ARG A 105 -49.54 94.77 57.44
C ARG A 105 -48.15 94.66 58.07
N GLY A 106 -48.03 94.89 59.38
CA GLY A 106 -46.75 94.78 60.09
C GLY A 106 -46.09 93.41 59.91
N ARG A 107 -46.84 92.33 60.14
CA ARG A 107 -46.29 90.96 60.07
C ARG A 107 -45.96 90.50 58.65
N VAL A 108 -46.48 91.14 57.60
CA VAL A 108 -46.04 90.87 56.22
C VAL A 108 -44.64 91.43 55.97
N GLN A 109 -44.31 92.59 56.56
CA GLN A 109 -42.98 93.19 56.39
C GLN A 109 -41.90 92.39 57.13
N GLU A 110 -42.15 91.99 58.38
CA GLU A 110 -41.24 91.14 59.19
C GLU A 110 -40.81 89.87 58.41
N LEU A 111 -41.77 89.16 57.81
CA LEU A 111 -41.53 87.95 57.04
C LEU A 111 -40.74 88.18 55.73
N GLN A 112 -40.82 89.37 55.14
CA GLN A 112 -40.00 89.72 53.97
C GLN A 112 -38.53 89.96 54.35
N GLU A 113 -38.28 90.60 55.50
CA GLU A 113 -36.93 90.86 56.01
C GLU A 113 -36.22 89.56 56.43
N GLU A 114 -36.92 88.63 57.10
CA GLU A 114 -36.41 87.29 57.41
C GLU A 114 -36.05 86.48 56.14
N SER A 115 -36.92 86.52 55.12
CA SER A 115 -36.72 85.81 53.84
C SER A 115 -35.44 86.28 53.13
N ALA A 116 -35.21 87.60 53.10
CA ALA A 116 -34.02 88.19 52.51
C ALA A 116 -32.74 87.71 53.23
N ALA A 117 -32.71 87.75 54.56
CA ALA A 117 -31.57 87.32 55.35
C ALA A 117 -31.21 85.83 55.15
N LEU A 118 -32.24 84.97 55.07
CA LEU A 118 -32.06 83.53 54.87
C LEU A 118 -31.47 83.22 53.48
N SER A 119 -31.88 83.95 52.44
CA SER A 119 -31.31 83.81 51.09
C SER A 119 -29.81 84.15 51.03
N ALA A 120 -29.38 85.21 51.72
CA ALA A 120 -27.98 85.61 51.80
C ALA A 120 -27.12 84.67 52.66
N SER A 121 -27.74 83.91 53.58
CA SER A 121 -27.06 82.82 54.29
C SER A 121 -26.76 81.63 53.37
N LYS A 122 -27.78 81.19 52.62
CA LYS A 122 -27.70 80.04 51.70
C LYS A 122 -26.54 80.17 50.69
N ILE A 123 -26.45 81.29 49.97
CA ILE A 123 -25.44 81.52 48.93
C ILE A 123 -24.00 81.38 49.47
N ARG A 124 -23.75 81.83 50.71
CA ARG A 124 -22.44 81.72 51.35
C ARG A 124 -22.07 80.28 51.70
N ALA A 125 -23.04 79.48 52.16
CA ALA A 125 -22.84 78.06 52.44
C ALA A 125 -22.54 77.25 51.16
N GLU A 126 -23.31 77.49 50.10
CA GLU A 126 -23.14 76.83 48.79
C GLU A 126 -21.75 77.12 48.18
N THR A 127 -21.30 78.38 48.27
CA THR A 127 -19.97 78.79 47.78
C THR A 127 -18.83 78.08 48.52
N SER A 128 -18.94 77.93 49.85
CA SER A 128 -17.93 77.26 50.68
C SER A 128 -17.83 75.76 50.36
N ALA A 129 -18.97 75.07 50.28
CA ALA A 129 -19.02 73.64 49.97
C ALA A 129 -18.40 73.32 48.60
N HIS A 130 -18.60 74.19 47.60
CA HIS A 130 -18.08 73.98 46.26
C HIS A 130 -16.55 74.13 46.15
N THR A 131 -15.92 74.88 47.06
CA THR A 131 -14.45 74.97 47.17
C THR A 131 -13.87 73.69 47.75
N MET A 132 -14.37 73.26 48.92
CA MET A 132 -13.92 72.03 49.60
C MET A 132 -14.05 70.77 48.72
N MET A 133 -15.09 70.71 47.88
CA MET A 133 -15.27 69.58 46.96
C MET A 133 -14.16 69.47 45.90
N LYS A 134 -13.61 70.59 45.42
CA LYS A 134 -12.54 70.61 44.42
C LYS A 134 -11.20 70.16 45.00
N GLU A 135 -10.87 70.63 46.20
CA GLU A 135 -9.65 70.25 46.91
C GLU A 135 -9.61 68.74 47.20
N ASN A 136 -10.73 68.17 47.66
CA ASN A 136 -10.85 66.73 47.89
C ASN A 136 -10.61 65.90 46.61
N GLN A 137 -11.20 66.31 45.48
CA GLN A 137 -11.02 65.65 44.17
C GLN A 137 -9.56 65.65 43.70
N GLU A 138 -8.77 66.68 44.02
CA GLU A 138 -7.34 66.71 43.68
C GLU A 138 -6.52 65.77 44.56
N VAL A 139 -6.83 65.70 45.86
CA VAL A 139 -6.18 64.75 46.78
C VAL A 139 -6.46 63.30 46.39
N THR A 140 -7.71 62.95 46.04
CA THR A 140 -8.06 61.59 45.58
C THR A 140 -7.27 61.19 44.33
N ARG A 141 -7.08 62.10 43.36
CA ARG A 141 -6.32 61.84 42.14
C ARG A 141 -4.85 61.52 42.44
N LYS A 142 -4.20 62.36 43.27
CA LYS A 142 -2.80 62.19 43.68
C LYS A 142 -2.56 60.89 44.46
N ALA A 143 -3.54 60.42 45.22
CA ALA A 143 -3.45 59.13 45.92
C ALA A 143 -3.42 57.93 44.94
N LEU A 144 -4.31 57.92 43.94
CA LEU A 144 -4.37 56.86 42.92
C LEU A 144 -3.09 56.81 42.07
N GLU A 145 -2.59 57.97 41.64
CA GLU A 145 -1.34 58.10 40.87
C GLU A 145 -0.08 57.60 41.62
N LEU A 146 -0.12 57.47 42.94
CA LEU A 146 0.99 56.93 43.74
C LEU A 146 0.86 55.43 43.97
N ASP A 147 -0.37 54.93 44.19
CA ASP A 147 -0.62 53.50 44.36
C ASP A 147 -0.28 52.70 43.07
N GLU A 148 -0.68 53.20 41.90
CA GLU A 148 -0.38 52.57 40.61
C GLU A 148 1.14 52.41 40.37
N LYS A 149 1.93 53.44 40.69
CA LYS A 149 3.40 53.42 40.57
C LYS A 149 4.04 52.41 41.52
N LEU A 150 3.51 52.30 42.74
CA LEU A 150 4.00 51.36 43.76
C LEU A 150 3.67 49.91 43.37
N GLN A 151 2.45 49.65 42.90
CA GLN A 151 2.04 48.34 42.37
C GLN A 151 2.92 47.88 41.20
N ASN A 152 3.28 48.75 40.28
CA ASN A 152 4.07 48.37 39.10
C ASN A 152 5.53 48.04 39.47
N CYS A 153 6.17 48.85 40.33
CA CYS A 153 7.51 48.57 40.85
C CYS A 153 7.60 47.21 41.60
N MET A 154 6.54 46.79 42.30
CA MET A 154 6.49 45.47 42.94
C MET A 154 6.42 44.32 41.94
N LYS A 155 5.72 44.47 40.81
CA LYS A 155 5.58 43.42 39.77
C LYS A 155 6.92 43.14 39.09
N GLU A 156 7.61 44.19 38.63
CA GLU A 156 8.91 44.10 37.95
C GLU A 156 9.98 43.41 38.81
N ASN A 157 9.99 43.70 40.11
CA ASN A 157 10.90 43.11 41.09
C ASN A 157 10.63 41.60 41.28
N GLU A 158 9.36 41.20 41.39
CA GLU A 158 8.97 39.79 41.51
C GLU A 158 9.21 38.97 40.24
N GLU A 159 9.02 39.57 39.06
CA GLU A 159 9.34 38.92 37.77
C GLU A 159 10.86 38.72 37.61
N SER A 160 11.65 39.75 37.95
CA SER A 160 13.12 39.67 37.92
C SER A 160 13.68 38.56 38.81
N LYS A 161 13.15 38.40 40.04
CA LYS A 161 13.55 37.30 40.94
C LYS A 161 13.21 35.92 40.37
N LYS A 162 12.00 35.77 39.82
CA LYS A 162 11.55 34.49 39.22
C LYS A 162 12.43 34.09 38.05
N GLN A 163 12.77 35.04 37.18
CA GLN A 163 13.67 34.79 36.05
C GLN A 163 15.10 34.42 36.49
N GLY A 164 15.61 35.03 37.56
CA GLY A 164 16.89 34.66 38.16
C GLY A 164 16.92 33.23 38.71
N LEU A 165 15.89 32.84 39.47
CA LEU A 165 15.76 31.49 40.04
C LEU A 165 15.57 30.42 38.95
N GLU A 166 14.75 30.71 37.94
CA GLU A 166 14.51 29.82 36.78
C GLU A 166 15.79 29.58 35.97
N ASN A 167 16.63 30.60 35.79
CA ASN A 167 17.91 30.44 35.10
C ASN A 167 18.92 29.63 35.93
N LEU A 168 19.03 29.87 37.24
CA LEU A 168 19.91 29.09 38.13
C LEU A 168 19.51 27.60 38.08
N ARG A 169 18.21 27.32 38.24
CA ARG A 169 17.66 25.96 38.16
C ARG A 169 18.05 25.25 36.87
N ARG A 170 17.93 25.91 35.70
CA ARG A 170 18.29 25.32 34.40
C ARG A 170 19.79 25.03 34.27
N HIS A 171 20.65 25.85 34.88
CA HIS A 171 22.09 25.57 34.94
C HIS A 171 22.41 24.37 35.85
N GLU A 172 21.72 24.24 36.99
CA GLU A 172 21.84 23.08 37.87
C GLU A 172 21.34 21.79 37.19
N GLU A 173 20.16 21.83 36.56
CA GLU A 173 19.60 20.71 35.79
C GLU A 173 20.56 20.26 34.67
N PHE A 174 21.07 21.18 33.86
CA PHE A 174 22.06 20.88 32.82
C PHE A 174 23.37 20.30 33.40
N ARG A 175 23.88 20.81 34.52
CA ARG A 175 25.06 20.25 35.19
C ARG A 175 24.80 18.81 35.64
N THR A 176 23.62 18.52 36.22
CA THR A 176 23.27 17.15 36.64
C THR A 176 23.11 16.18 35.48
N GLU A 177 22.47 16.59 34.38
CA GLU A 177 22.32 15.76 33.18
C GLU A 177 23.68 15.47 32.54
N LEU A 178 24.57 16.47 32.46
CA LEU A 178 25.93 16.29 31.94
C LEU A 178 26.76 15.34 32.81
N CYS A 179 26.70 15.45 34.14
CA CYS A 179 27.35 14.52 35.07
C CYS A 179 26.86 13.08 34.90
N ASP A 180 25.55 12.88 34.75
CA ASP A 180 24.95 11.55 34.58
C ASP A 180 25.27 10.95 33.20
N CYS A 181 25.23 11.74 32.13
CA CYS A 181 25.67 11.29 30.80
C CYS A 181 27.16 10.93 30.76
N LEU A 182 28.04 11.67 31.47
CA LEU A 182 29.47 11.38 31.55
C LEU A 182 29.81 10.27 32.55
N SER A 183 28.82 9.73 33.28
CA SER A 183 28.97 8.60 34.22
C SER A 183 30.07 8.81 35.28
N LEU A 184 30.20 10.03 35.78
CA LEU A 184 31.11 10.34 36.90
C LEU A 184 30.61 9.63 38.17
N ASP A 185 31.44 8.73 38.71
CA ASP A 185 31.06 7.90 39.86
C ASP A 185 30.80 8.78 41.10
N LYS A 186 29.59 8.68 41.67
CA LYS A 186 29.02 9.63 42.65
C LYS A 186 29.60 9.46 44.07
N LYS A 187 30.93 9.34 44.18
CA LYS A 187 31.69 8.98 45.40
C LYS A 187 32.74 10.01 45.82
N GLN A 188 32.88 11.12 45.10
CA GLN A 188 33.63 12.30 45.53
C GLN A 188 32.70 13.50 45.64
N GLU A 189 33.18 14.58 46.26
CA GLU A 189 32.47 15.86 46.37
C GLU A 189 32.16 16.44 44.98
N GLU A 190 31.25 17.41 44.91
CA GLU A 190 30.66 17.91 43.66
C GLU A 190 31.70 18.12 42.54
N ALA A 191 31.63 17.29 41.49
CA ALA A 191 32.54 17.36 40.36
C ALA A 191 32.54 18.77 39.77
N SER A 192 33.74 19.36 39.65
CA SER A 192 33.87 20.73 39.17
C SER A 192 33.68 20.81 37.64
N ASP A 193 33.38 22.00 37.15
CA ASP A 193 33.34 22.27 35.72
C ASP A 193 34.70 21.96 35.05
N GLU A 194 35.82 22.07 35.79
CA GLU A 194 37.15 21.68 35.30
C GLU A 194 37.29 20.16 35.15
N ASP A 195 36.78 19.36 36.09
CA ASP A 195 36.78 17.89 36.02
C ASP A 195 35.91 17.40 34.84
N LEU A 196 34.74 18.01 34.65
CA LEU A 196 33.85 17.76 33.51
C LEU A 196 34.55 18.06 32.18
N ILE A 197 35.23 19.21 32.08
CA ILE A 197 36.00 19.61 30.89
C ILE A 197 37.20 18.67 30.66
N LEU A 198 37.90 18.24 31.71
CA LEU A 198 39.00 17.29 31.61
C LEU A 198 38.50 15.93 31.10
N LYS A 199 37.42 15.39 31.66
CA LYS A 199 36.89 14.09 31.23
C LYS A 199 36.36 14.12 29.80
N LEU A 200 35.73 15.22 29.39
CA LEU A 200 35.28 15.39 28.01
C LEU A 200 36.47 15.47 27.02
N ARG A 201 37.60 16.09 27.41
CA ARG A 201 38.85 16.06 26.63
C ARG A 201 39.49 14.68 26.53
N GLU A 202 39.39 13.84 27.56
CA GLU A 202 39.82 12.43 27.48
C GLU A 202 38.97 11.66 26.47
N LEU A 203 37.63 11.73 26.60
CA LEU A 203 36.70 11.08 25.68
C LEU A 203 36.90 11.53 24.22
N CYS A 204 37.24 12.80 23.98
CA CYS A 204 37.63 13.27 22.65
C CYS A 204 38.91 12.58 22.11
N LYS A 205 39.95 12.42 22.94
CA LYS A 205 41.19 11.71 22.55
C LYS A 205 40.90 10.24 22.26
N GLU A 206 40.20 9.57 23.16
CA GLU A 206 39.76 8.18 23.00
C GLU A 206 38.93 7.99 21.72
N ASN A 207 38.01 8.92 21.42
CA ASN A 207 37.22 8.89 20.19
C ASN A 207 38.09 9.06 18.93
N THR A 208 39.12 9.92 18.94
CA THR A 208 40.06 10.02 17.81
C THR A 208 40.94 8.77 17.66
N PHE A 209 41.34 8.14 18.76
CA PHE A 209 42.12 6.89 18.75
C PHE A 209 41.29 5.71 18.23
N LEU A 210 40.05 5.56 18.69
CA LEU A 210 39.11 4.54 18.21
C LEU A 210 38.77 4.74 16.72
N LYS A 211 38.61 5.98 16.24
CA LYS A 211 38.49 6.27 14.80
C LYS A 211 39.72 5.81 14.01
N GLY A 212 40.92 6.02 14.55
CA GLY A 212 42.16 5.49 13.96
C GLY A 212 42.17 3.96 13.89
N GLN A 213 41.74 3.28 14.96
CA GLN A 213 41.60 1.82 14.96
C GLN A 213 40.58 1.34 13.92
N ILE A 214 39.42 1.99 13.83
CA ILE A 214 38.38 1.66 12.83
C ILE A 214 38.95 1.72 11.41
N VAL A 215 39.68 2.79 11.04
CA VAL A 215 40.32 2.89 9.72
C VAL A 215 41.30 1.74 9.47
N THR A 216 42.15 1.37 10.44
CA THR A 216 43.08 0.23 10.26
C THR A 216 42.36 -1.13 10.18
N LEU A 217 41.19 -1.27 10.79
CA LEU A 217 40.34 -2.46 10.66
C LEU A 217 39.61 -2.48 9.31
N GLU A 218 39.14 -1.33 8.81
CA GLU A 218 38.58 -1.20 7.47
C GLU A 218 39.64 -1.52 6.40
N GLU A 219 40.88 -1.04 6.54
CA GLU A 219 42.00 -1.36 5.64
C GLU A 219 42.31 -2.86 5.63
N THR A 220 42.40 -3.52 6.79
CA THR A 220 42.68 -4.97 6.87
C THR A 220 41.51 -5.82 6.36
N ILE A 221 40.25 -5.40 6.57
CA ILE A 221 39.07 -6.01 5.94
C ILE A 221 39.15 -5.89 4.42
N ASN A 222 39.44 -4.70 3.87
CA ASN A 222 39.57 -4.50 2.43
C ASN A 222 40.67 -5.37 1.80
N VAL A 223 41.82 -5.53 2.48
CA VAL A 223 42.88 -6.45 2.04
C VAL A 223 42.36 -7.89 2.02
N HIS A 224 41.73 -8.37 3.09
CA HIS A 224 41.20 -9.73 3.16
C HIS A 224 40.04 -9.99 2.17
N GLU A 225 39.22 -9.00 1.84
CA GLU A 225 38.21 -9.13 0.77
C GLU A 225 38.86 -9.29 -0.62
N MET A 226 39.93 -8.52 -0.89
CA MET A 226 40.69 -8.61 -2.14
C MET A 226 41.45 -9.93 -2.26
N GLU A 227 42.06 -10.41 -1.16
CA GLU A 227 42.65 -11.76 -1.08
C GLU A 227 41.60 -12.85 -1.28
N ALA A 228 40.45 -12.76 -0.60
CA ALA A 228 39.35 -13.71 -0.75
C ALA A 228 38.80 -13.73 -2.19
N LYS A 229 38.76 -12.59 -2.88
CA LYS A 229 38.40 -12.50 -4.29
C LYS A 229 39.45 -13.18 -5.19
N ALA A 230 40.74 -12.87 -5.04
CA ALA A 230 41.81 -13.51 -5.80
C ALA A 230 41.88 -15.04 -5.57
N ASN A 231 41.57 -15.49 -4.35
CA ASN A 231 41.44 -16.90 -3.99
C ASN A 231 40.22 -17.54 -4.67
N ARG A 232 39.04 -16.90 -4.67
CA ARG A 232 37.85 -17.38 -5.41
C ARG A 232 38.12 -17.50 -6.91
N GLU A 233 38.78 -16.51 -7.52
CA GLU A 233 39.15 -16.54 -8.94
C GLU A 233 40.16 -17.67 -9.25
N THR A 234 41.11 -17.91 -8.35
CA THR A 234 42.08 -19.00 -8.50
C THR A 234 41.45 -20.39 -8.30
N ILE A 235 40.55 -20.55 -7.34
CA ILE A 235 39.75 -21.76 -7.15
C ILE A 235 38.88 -22.02 -8.39
N SER A 236 38.25 -20.98 -8.96
CA SER A 236 37.46 -21.08 -10.20
C SER A 236 38.31 -21.54 -11.40
N ARG A 237 39.52 -20.97 -11.57
CA ARG A 237 40.49 -21.38 -12.59
C ARG A 237 40.88 -22.85 -12.44
N LEU A 238 41.25 -23.27 -11.22
CA LEU A 238 41.62 -24.65 -10.91
C LEU A 238 40.45 -25.62 -11.09
N ALA A 239 39.22 -25.24 -10.73
CA ALA A 239 38.03 -26.05 -10.95
C ALA A 239 37.73 -26.23 -12.45
N ALA A 240 37.92 -25.19 -13.26
CA ALA A 240 37.80 -25.25 -14.71
C ALA A 240 38.90 -26.11 -15.36
N GLU A 241 40.10 -26.14 -14.77
CA GLU A 241 41.22 -27.00 -15.16
C GLU A 241 40.97 -28.47 -14.81
N VAL A 242 40.60 -28.78 -13.56
CA VAL A 242 40.17 -30.12 -13.16
C VAL A 242 39.02 -30.63 -14.04
N SER A 243 38.02 -29.77 -14.33
CA SER A 243 36.92 -30.09 -15.24
C SER A 243 37.34 -30.26 -16.71
N ARG A 244 38.52 -29.77 -17.11
CA ARG A 244 39.11 -29.96 -18.44
C ARG A 244 39.88 -31.27 -18.50
N GLU A 245 40.72 -31.54 -17.50
CA GLU A 245 41.49 -32.78 -17.41
C GLU A 245 40.60 -34.00 -17.14
N GLN A 246 39.51 -33.86 -16.37
CA GLN A 246 38.51 -34.92 -16.19
C GLN A 246 37.80 -35.28 -17.51
N ARG A 247 37.50 -34.30 -18.37
CA ARG A 247 36.95 -34.55 -19.72
C ARG A 247 37.96 -35.24 -20.63
N ARG A 248 39.24 -34.86 -20.57
CA ARG A 248 40.32 -35.57 -21.29
C ARG A 248 40.53 -36.99 -20.76
N ALA A 249 40.50 -37.21 -19.45
CA ALA A 249 40.59 -38.54 -18.85
C ALA A 249 39.43 -39.43 -19.27
N ALA A 250 38.22 -38.87 -19.40
CA ALA A 250 37.06 -39.58 -19.94
C ALA A 250 37.22 -39.92 -21.44
N SER A 251 37.74 -39.01 -22.28
CA SER A 251 38.00 -39.34 -23.69
C SER A 251 39.12 -40.38 -23.85
N TRP A 252 40.21 -40.28 -23.07
CA TRP A 252 41.28 -41.29 -23.04
C TRP A 252 40.77 -42.66 -22.55
N ALA A 253 39.82 -42.70 -21.62
CA ALA A 253 39.19 -43.95 -21.20
C ALA A 253 38.38 -44.59 -22.35
N VAL A 254 37.54 -43.81 -23.03
CA VAL A 254 36.76 -44.29 -24.20
C VAL A 254 37.67 -44.73 -25.35
N GLU A 255 38.75 -44.01 -25.65
CA GLU A 255 39.73 -44.41 -26.65
C GLU A 255 40.49 -45.68 -26.26
N LYS A 256 40.90 -45.82 -24.98
CA LYS A 256 41.53 -47.04 -24.46
C LYS A 256 40.59 -48.24 -24.54
N ASP A 257 39.33 -48.08 -24.15
CA ASP A 257 38.36 -49.17 -24.17
C ASP A 257 38.04 -49.60 -25.61
N LYS A 258 37.93 -48.64 -26.53
CA LYS A 258 37.86 -48.93 -27.98
C LYS A 258 39.10 -49.68 -28.48
N LEU A 259 40.32 -49.20 -28.19
CA LEU A 259 41.56 -49.87 -28.58
C LEU A 259 41.68 -51.28 -27.97
N SER A 260 41.10 -51.50 -26.79
CA SER A 260 41.04 -52.82 -26.14
C SER A 260 40.05 -53.76 -26.84
N GLN A 261 38.92 -53.23 -27.33
CA GLN A 261 37.96 -53.97 -28.17
C GLN A 261 38.54 -54.28 -29.56
N ASP A 262 39.18 -53.31 -30.21
CA ASP A 262 39.85 -53.47 -31.50
C ASP A 262 40.98 -54.52 -31.39
N LEU A 263 41.76 -54.51 -30.30
CA LEU A 263 42.77 -55.52 -29.99
C LEU A 263 42.17 -56.92 -29.77
N LEU A 264 41.03 -57.02 -29.06
CA LEU A 264 40.36 -58.31 -28.86
C LEU A 264 39.88 -58.90 -30.20
N GLY A 265 39.24 -58.09 -31.04
CA GLY A 265 38.82 -58.52 -32.38
C GLY A 265 40.00 -58.91 -33.28
N ALA A 266 41.12 -58.20 -33.19
CA ALA A 266 42.36 -58.56 -33.89
C ALA A 266 42.97 -59.88 -33.37
N VAL A 267 42.91 -60.15 -32.06
CA VAL A 267 43.32 -61.43 -31.47
C VAL A 267 42.42 -62.56 -31.95
N ASP A 268 41.09 -62.40 -31.92
CA ASP A 268 40.14 -63.41 -32.38
C ASP A 268 40.37 -63.76 -33.86
N ALA A 269 40.51 -62.75 -34.72
CA ALA A 269 40.86 -62.92 -36.12
C ALA A 269 42.21 -63.65 -36.31
N ARG A 270 43.22 -63.32 -35.49
CA ARG A 270 44.51 -64.04 -35.50
C ARG A 270 44.34 -65.51 -35.11
N THR A 271 43.52 -65.84 -34.10
CA THR A 271 43.27 -67.25 -33.74
C THR A 271 42.47 -68.01 -34.78
N ALA A 272 41.63 -67.34 -35.58
CA ALA A 272 40.95 -67.94 -36.73
C ALA A 272 41.97 -68.32 -37.81
N LEU A 273 42.82 -67.37 -38.22
CA LEU A 273 43.89 -67.61 -39.20
C LEU A 273 44.91 -68.66 -38.72
N GLU A 274 45.22 -68.73 -37.42
CA GLU A 274 46.05 -69.80 -36.84
C GLU A 274 45.42 -71.19 -36.95
N LYS A 275 44.08 -71.30 -36.88
CA LYS A 275 43.36 -72.58 -37.06
C LYS A 275 43.35 -72.99 -38.52
N GLU A 276 43.11 -72.05 -39.43
CA GLU A 276 43.18 -72.27 -40.88
C GLU A 276 44.58 -72.69 -41.32
N ALA A 277 45.63 -71.99 -40.86
CA ALA A 277 47.02 -72.33 -41.16
C ALA A 277 47.40 -73.75 -40.72
N LYS A 278 46.95 -74.19 -39.53
CA LYS A 278 47.13 -75.58 -39.05
C LYS A 278 46.40 -76.58 -39.95
N LEU A 279 45.16 -76.30 -40.32
CA LEU A 279 44.37 -77.15 -41.23
C LEU A 279 44.98 -77.22 -42.64
N PHE A 280 45.57 -76.15 -43.15
CA PHE A 280 46.35 -76.18 -44.40
C PHE A 280 47.64 -76.99 -44.26
N GLN A 281 48.35 -76.87 -43.12
CA GLN A 281 49.56 -77.66 -42.84
C GLN A 281 49.24 -79.17 -42.71
N GLU A 282 48.14 -79.54 -42.05
CA GLU A 282 47.65 -80.91 -41.95
C GLU A 282 47.30 -81.48 -43.34
N ARG A 283 46.59 -80.71 -44.17
CA ARG A 283 46.28 -81.07 -45.57
C ARG A 283 47.55 -81.25 -46.41
N LEU A 284 48.53 -80.36 -46.27
CA LEU A 284 49.82 -80.46 -46.97
C LEU A 284 50.58 -81.72 -46.56
N LEU A 285 50.63 -82.02 -45.26
CA LEU A 285 51.26 -83.26 -44.75
C LEU A 285 50.49 -84.52 -45.18
N ALA A 286 49.16 -84.47 -45.32
CA ALA A 286 48.39 -85.58 -45.88
C ALA A 286 48.69 -85.79 -47.37
N ALA A 287 48.72 -84.72 -48.16
CA ALA A 287 49.07 -84.75 -49.58
C ALA A 287 50.51 -85.25 -49.82
N GLN A 288 51.47 -84.81 -49.00
CA GLN A 288 52.86 -85.28 -49.05
C GLN A 288 52.96 -86.79 -48.82
N ARG A 289 52.30 -87.31 -47.76
CA ARG A 289 52.27 -88.76 -47.49
C ARG A 289 51.64 -89.56 -48.64
N ALA A 290 50.57 -89.05 -49.24
CA ALA A 290 49.92 -89.69 -50.39
C ALA A 290 50.84 -89.70 -51.63
N TRP A 291 51.58 -88.62 -51.88
CA TRP A 291 52.57 -88.54 -52.96
C TRP A 291 53.75 -89.49 -52.72
N ASP A 292 54.30 -89.55 -51.50
CA ASP A 292 55.39 -90.48 -51.17
C ASP A 292 54.94 -91.95 -51.27
N ALA A 293 53.69 -92.27 -50.90
CA ALA A 293 53.11 -93.60 -51.11
C ALA A 293 53.00 -93.95 -52.61
N SER A 294 52.40 -93.08 -53.42
CA SER A 294 52.27 -93.29 -54.87
C SER A 294 53.64 -93.40 -55.58
N LYS A 295 54.63 -92.65 -55.09
CA LYS A 295 56.03 -92.74 -55.53
C LYS A 295 56.69 -94.06 -55.14
N GLN A 296 56.36 -94.65 -53.99
CA GLN A 296 56.81 -95.99 -53.61
C GLN A 296 56.14 -97.07 -54.50
N GLU A 297 54.83 -96.96 -54.73
CA GLU A 297 54.08 -97.84 -55.64
C GLU A 297 54.67 -97.83 -57.05
N LEU A 298 54.91 -96.65 -57.62
CA LEU A 298 55.51 -96.48 -58.95
C LEU A 298 56.92 -97.09 -59.03
N ASN A 299 57.73 -96.92 -57.99
CA ASN A 299 59.06 -97.55 -57.90
C ASN A 299 58.96 -99.08 -57.81
N GLN A 300 57.96 -99.64 -57.10
CA GLN A 300 57.76 -101.08 -57.05
C GLN A 300 57.24 -101.63 -58.38
N LEU A 301 56.30 -100.93 -59.03
CA LEU A 301 55.81 -101.29 -60.38
C LEU A 301 56.96 -101.30 -61.40
N ARG A 302 57.90 -100.35 -61.29
CA ARG A 302 59.11 -100.28 -62.14
C ARG A 302 60.03 -101.48 -61.94
N LYS A 303 60.25 -101.93 -60.70
CA LYS A 303 61.00 -103.17 -60.41
C LYS A 303 60.30 -104.40 -60.99
N ASN A 304 58.99 -104.52 -60.78
CA ASN A 304 58.18 -105.62 -61.30
C ASN A 304 58.28 -105.70 -62.85
N TYR A 305 58.21 -104.54 -63.53
CA TYR A 305 58.39 -104.45 -64.98
C TYR A 305 59.80 -104.88 -65.44
N GLN A 306 60.85 -104.45 -64.74
CA GLN A 306 62.24 -104.86 -65.05
C GLN A 306 62.45 -106.37 -64.85
N GLN A 307 61.87 -106.95 -63.79
CA GLN A 307 61.92 -108.39 -63.56
C GLN A 307 61.17 -109.18 -64.64
N LEU A 308 60.02 -108.67 -65.12
CA LEU A 308 59.24 -109.28 -66.19
C LEU A 308 59.97 -109.21 -67.55
N ASP A 309 60.61 -108.09 -67.88
CA ASP A 309 61.42 -107.96 -69.09
C ASP A 309 62.64 -108.91 -69.09
N LEU A 310 63.30 -109.07 -67.94
CA LEU A 310 64.38 -110.05 -67.76
C LEU A 310 63.89 -111.50 -67.93
N SER A 311 62.75 -111.87 -67.34
CA SER A 311 62.20 -113.23 -67.50
C SER A 311 61.73 -113.51 -68.93
N LEU A 312 61.19 -112.51 -69.61
CA LEU A 312 60.76 -112.59 -71.01
C LEU A 312 61.95 -112.75 -71.97
N LYS A 313 63.07 -112.07 -71.70
CA LYS A 313 64.35 -112.28 -72.42
C LYS A 313 64.87 -113.70 -72.23
N ALA A 314 65.03 -114.15 -70.98
CA ALA A 314 65.48 -115.51 -70.69
C ALA A 314 64.58 -116.59 -71.33
N GLY A 315 63.26 -116.37 -71.38
CA GLY A 315 62.33 -117.26 -72.07
C GLY A 315 62.51 -117.30 -73.60
N ARG A 316 62.82 -116.16 -74.24
CA ARG A 316 63.16 -116.10 -75.67
C ARG A 316 64.47 -116.81 -75.97
N ASP A 317 65.49 -116.58 -75.14
CA ASP A 317 66.83 -117.16 -75.32
C ASP A 317 66.77 -118.69 -75.16
N ALA A 318 66.01 -119.18 -74.18
CA ALA A 318 65.74 -120.61 -74.00
C ALA A 318 64.99 -121.22 -75.20
N ALA A 319 63.95 -120.54 -75.72
CA ALA A 319 63.22 -121.01 -76.90
C ALA A 319 64.11 -121.10 -78.15
N ALA A 320 64.99 -120.12 -78.38
CA ALA A 320 65.98 -120.15 -79.46
C ALA A 320 67.01 -121.28 -79.28
N ALA A 321 67.43 -121.58 -78.05
CA ALA A 321 68.31 -122.70 -77.74
C ALA A 321 67.64 -124.06 -78.02
N PHE A 322 66.37 -124.25 -77.67
CA PHE A 322 65.64 -125.47 -78.03
C PHE A 322 65.45 -125.62 -79.55
N GLN A 323 65.20 -124.51 -80.26
CA GLN A 323 65.03 -124.53 -81.72
C GLN A 323 66.33 -124.91 -82.44
N SER A 324 67.49 -124.42 -81.99
CA SER A 324 68.80 -124.80 -82.56
C SER A 324 69.22 -126.24 -82.20
N GLN A 325 68.86 -126.73 -81.01
CA GLN A 325 69.05 -128.15 -80.67
C GLN A 325 68.23 -129.08 -81.58
N ASN A 326 66.94 -128.79 -81.79
CA ASN A 326 66.04 -129.60 -82.62
C ASN A 326 66.51 -129.68 -84.09
N SER A 327 66.92 -128.55 -84.69
CA SER A 327 67.49 -128.56 -86.05
C SER A 327 68.80 -129.37 -86.12
N SER A 328 69.70 -129.23 -85.13
CA SER A 328 70.94 -130.03 -85.09
C SER A 328 70.70 -131.55 -84.91
N PHE A 329 69.61 -131.93 -84.24
CA PHE A 329 69.20 -133.32 -84.06
C PHE A 329 68.67 -133.91 -85.38
N ARG A 330 67.78 -133.19 -86.07
CA ARG A 330 67.26 -133.58 -87.40
C ARG A 330 68.38 -133.76 -88.42
N GLU A 331 69.38 -132.88 -88.42
CA GLU A 331 70.54 -132.97 -89.32
C GLU A 331 71.42 -134.22 -89.03
N LYS A 332 71.61 -134.58 -87.76
CA LYS A 332 72.32 -135.82 -87.37
C LYS A 332 71.56 -137.07 -87.80
N LEU A 333 70.24 -137.08 -87.65
CA LEU A 333 69.37 -138.19 -88.06
C LEU A 333 69.45 -138.44 -89.57
N ALA A 334 69.35 -137.38 -90.38
CA ALA A 334 69.49 -137.50 -91.84
C ALA A 334 70.86 -138.05 -92.26
N LYS A 335 71.96 -137.62 -91.60
CA LYS A 335 73.32 -138.12 -91.87
C LYS A 335 73.54 -139.59 -91.49
N LEU A 336 72.76 -140.13 -90.55
CA LEU A 336 72.83 -141.55 -90.15
C LEU A 336 72.03 -142.47 -91.09
N LEU A 337 70.98 -141.96 -91.74
CA LEU A 337 70.06 -142.76 -92.56
C LEU A 337 70.34 -142.68 -94.08
N CYS A 338 70.96 -141.60 -94.56
CA CYS A 338 71.15 -141.32 -95.98
C CYS A 338 72.60 -141.52 -96.44
N SER A 339 73.05 -142.78 -96.57
CA SER A 339 74.41 -143.16 -96.99
C SER A 339 74.55 -143.52 -98.48
N GLY A 340 73.93 -142.75 -99.38
CA GLY A 340 74.14 -142.89 -100.82
C GLY A 340 73.14 -142.15 -101.70
N LEU A 341 73.57 -140.99 -102.22
CA LEU A 341 73.04 -140.29 -103.41
C LEU A 341 71.50 -140.31 -103.62
N ASP A 342 70.80 -139.38 -102.97
CA ASP A 342 70.12 -138.32 -103.74
C ASP A 342 69.88 -137.06 -102.88
N ALA A 343 69.68 -135.90 -103.52
CA ALA A 343 69.81 -134.59 -102.87
C ALA A 343 68.47 -133.89 -102.56
N ALA A 344 67.95 -134.11 -101.35
CA ALA A 344 66.90 -133.29 -100.74
C ALA A 344 67.25 -132.94 -99.27
N GLY A 345 66.68 -131.85 -98.74
CA GLY A 345 66.93 -131.41 -97.37
C GLY A 345 66.29 -132.31 -96.30
N PRO A 346 66.67 -132.18 -95.01
CA PRO A 346 66.18 -133.02 -93.92
C PRO A 346 64.74 -132.66 -93.48
N THR A 347 63.76 -132.94 -94.35
CA THR A 347 62.33 -132.96 -94.01
C THR A 347 61.92 -134.31 -93.44
N GLU A 348 60.86 -134.30 -92.62
CA GLU A 348 60.47 -135.42 -91.76
C GLU A 348 60.01 -136.65 -92.57
N ASP A 349 59.33 -136.42 -93.68
CA ASP A 349 58.76 -137.44 -94.56
C ASP A 349 59.82 -138.35 -95.21
N VAL A 350 60.96 -137.77 -95.61
CA VAL A 350 62.06 -138.48 -96.29
C VAL A 350 62.71 -139.52 -95.36
N ILE A 351 62.79 -139.21 -94.07
CA ILE A 351 63.31 -140.12 -93.04
C ILE A 351 62.37 -141.33 -92.84
N LEU A 352 61.06 -141.13 -92.96
CA LEU A 352 60.05 -142.17 -92.75
C LEU A 352 59.89 -143.12 -93.95
N GLU A 353 60.33 -142.74 -95.14
CA GLU A 353 60.29 -143.63 -96.31
C GLU A 353 61.41 -144.68 -96.22
N ARG A 354 62.65 -144.25 -96.00
CA ARG A 354 63.84 -145.13 -96.03
C ARG A 354 63.85 -146.24 -94.97
N ILE A 355 63.17 -146.05 -93.84
CA ILE A 355 63.06 -147.08 -92.79
C ILE A 355 62.27 -148.31 -93.25
N ARG A 356 61.35 -148.17 -94.22
CA ARG A 356 60.54 -149.30 -94.74
C ARG A 356 61.32 -150.24 -95.65
N ASP A 357 62.31 -149.75 -96.39
CA ASP A 357 63.13 -150.58 -97.29
C ASP A 357 63.94 -151.65 -96.53
N LEU A 358 64.49 -151.28 -95.36
CA LEU A 358 65.46 -152.10 -94.63
C LEU A 358 64.85 -153.38 -94.06
N GLY A 359 63.60 -153.34 -93.58
CA GLY A 359 62.94 -154.48 -92.94
C GLY A 359 62.75 -155.69 -93.86
N ILE A 360 62.53 -155.46 -95.16
CA ILE A 360 62.31 -156.52 -96.16
C ILE A 360 63.58 -157.38 -96.36
N GLN A 361 64.76 -156.85 -96.05
CA GLN A 361 66.02 -157.59 -96.22
C GLN A 361 66.30 -158.58 -95.08
N GLU A 362 65.72 -158.36 -93.89
CA GLU A 362 66.10 -159.06 -92.65
C GLU A 362 65.53 -160.49 -92.55
N GLU A 363 64.25 -160.67 -92.91
CA GLU A 363 63.53 -161.97 -92.90
C GLU A 363 64.15 -163.06 -93.79
N SER A 364 65.08 -162.69 -94.68
CA SER A 364 65.81 -163.62 -95.52
C SER A 364 66.88 -164.41 -94.75
N LYS A 365 67.48 -163.81 -93.71
CA LYS A 365 68.69 -164.33 -93.02
C LYS A 365 68.36 -165.27 -91.86
N THR A 366 67.27 -165.03 -91.14
CA THR A 366 66.87 -165.81 -89.95
C THR A 366 66.73 -167.31 -90.21
N ARG A 367 66.28 -167.71 -91.41
CA ARG A 367 66.13 -169.14 -91.77
C ARG A 367 67.44 -169.94 -91.80
N MET A 368 68.60 -169.28 -91.92
CA MET A 368 69.91 -169.94 -91.97
C MET A 368 70.52 -170.19 -90.57
N VAL A 369 70.07 -169.45 -89.55
CA VAL A 369 70.64 -169.51 -88.19
C VAL A 369 70.33 -170.84 -87.50
N SER A 370 69.07 -171.30 -87.59
CA SER A 370 68.58 -172.47 -86.84
C SER A 370 69.19 -173.83 -87.21
N GLN A 371 70.00 -173.89 -88.27
CA GLN A 371 70.77 -175.09 -88.59
C GLN A 371 72.10 -175.18 -87.81
N LEU A 372 72.63 -174.05 -87.35
CA LEU A 372 73.88 -173.99 -86.57
C LEU A 372 73.63 -174.14 -85.06
N GLU A 373 72.49 -173.67 -84.56
CA GLU A 373 72.11 -173.72 -83.14
C GLU A 373 72.17 -175.14 -82.57
N ALA A 374 71.76 -176.15 -83.35
CA ALA A 374 71.77 -177.56 -82.95
C ALA A 374 73.16 -178.15 -82.67
N GLN A 375 74.24 -177.58 -83.24
CA GLN A 375 75.62 -178.05 -83.01
C GLN A 375 76.26 -177.42 -81.77
N ILE A 376 75.68 -176.34 -81.24
CA ILE A 376 76.25 -175.61 -80.09
C ILE A 376 75.91 -176.32 -78.77
N SER A 377 74.72 -176.93 -78.68
CA SER A 377 74.21 -177.55 -77.45
C SER A 377 75.12 -178.65 -76.86
N GLU A 378 75.84 -179.40 -77.69
CA GLU A 378 76.75 -180.48 -77.25
C GLU A 378 78.00 -179.95 -76.53
N PHE A 379 78.49 -178.77 -76.93
CA PHE A 379 79.63 -178.12 -76.26
C PHE A 379 79.26 -177.43 -74.94
N VAL A 380 77.98 -177.05 -74.76
CA VAL A 380 77.51 -176.33 -73.55
C VAL A 380 77.61 -177.20 -72.29
N GLU A 381 77.36 -178.50 -72.39
CA GLU A 381 77.38 -179.41 -71.23
C GLU A 381 78.79 -179.53 -70.61
N GLN A 382 79.84 -179.49 -71.44
CA GLN A 382 81.22 -179.59 -70.97
C GLN A 382 81.64 -178.33 -70.18
N LEU A 383 81.21 -177.15 -70.63
CA LEU A 383 81.47 -175.86 -69.97
C LEU A 383 80.78 -175.69 -68.61
N GLY A 384 79.63 -176.34 -68.39
CA GLY A 384 78.87 -176.21 -67.15
C GLY A 384 79.63 -176.63 -65.89
N ASN A 385 80.49 -177.65 -66.01
CA ASN A 385 81.25 -178.20 -64.87
C ASN A 385 82.39 -177.29 -64.38
N GLU A 386 82.93 -176.42 -65.25
CA GLU A 386 84.03 -175.51 -64.88
C GLU A 386 83.51 -174.25 -64.16
N ALA A 387 82.32 -173.77 -64.53
CA ALA A 387 81.69 -172.60 -63.95
C ALA A 387 81.36 -172.73 -62.45
N GLU A 388 80.98 -173.93 -61.98
CA GLU A 388 80.55 -174.16 -60.61
C GLU A 388 81.68 -173.97 -59.56
N LEU A 389 82.94 -174.12 -59.98
CA LEU A 389 84.11 -173.82 -59.15
C LEU A 389 84.36 -172.31 -59.04
N HIS A 390 84.12 -171.55 -60.12
CA HIS A 390 84.29 -170.10 -60.15
C HIS A 390 83.27 -169.37 -59.24
N GLN A 391 82.02 -169.82 -59.26
CA GLN A 391 80.92 -169.29 -58.42
C GLN A 391 81.29 -169.20 -56.93
N LYS A 392 81.98 -170.23 -56.42
CA LYS A 392 82.33 -170.41 -55.00
C LYS A 392 83.51 -169.53 -54.54
N ALA A 393 84.28 -168.98 -55.49
CA ALA A 393 85.32 -168.00 -55.19
C ALA A 393 84.73 -166.58 -55.04
N LEU A 394 83.84 -166.19 -55.96
CA LEU A 394 83.23 -164.84 -56.00
C LEU A 394 82.44 -164.49 -54.73
N GLN A 395 81.67 -165.43 -54.18
CA GLN A 395 80.87 -165.19 -52.97
C GLN A 395 81.71 -164.72 -51.77
N ARG A 396 82.93 -165.26 -51.60
CA ARG A 396 83.83 -164.88 -50.51
C ARG A 396 84.43 -163.48 -50.64
N ALA A 397 84.58 -162.98 -51.87
CA ALA A 397 85.04 -161.60 -52.09
C ALA A 397 83.96 -160.60 -51.68
N HIS A 398 82.73 -160.82 -52.13
CA HIS A 398 81.61 -159.90 -51.89
C HIS A 398 81.23 -159.80 -50.39
N GLU A 399 81.36 -160.91 -49.66
CA GLU A 399 81.25 -160.92 -48.21
C GLU A 399 82.31 -160.07 -47.47
N ALA A 400 83.45 -159.76 -48.08
CA ALA A 400 84.46 -158.89 -47.49
C ALA A 400 84.19 -157.40 -47.81
N GLU A 401 83.77 -157.10 -49.05
CA GLU A 401 83.44 -155.75 -49.51
C GLU A 401 82.33 -155.12 -48.67
N SER A 402 81.22 -155.83 -48.47
CA SER A 402 80.07 -155.35 -47.68
C SER A 402 80.43 -155.02 -46.22
N LYS A 403 81.41 -155.73 -45.63
CA LYS A 403 81.89 -155.47 -44.27
C LYS A 403 82.74 -154.19 -44.19
N LEU A 404 83.45 -153.83 -45.25
CA LEU A 404 84.27 -152.61 -45.32
C LEU A 404 83.41 -151.35 -45.51
N GLU A 405 82.43 -151.41 -46.41
CA GLU A 405 81.49 -150.32 -46.66
C GLU A 405 80.66 -149.97 -45.41
N ALA A 406 80.22 -150.99 -44.66
CA ALA A 406 79.53 -150.81 -43.38
C ALA A 406 80.36 -150.07 -42.32
N LEU A 407 81.68 -150.29 -42.28
CA LEU A 407 82.59 -149.62 -41.33
C LEU A 407 82.87 -148.17 -41.73
N GLN A 408 83.09 -147.90 -43.03
CA GLN A 408 83.18 -146.52 -43.53
C GLN A 408 81.90 -145.72 -43.23
N GLY A 409 80.74 -146.34 -43.47
CA GLY A 409 79.42 -145.77 -43.18
C GLY A 409 79.12 -145.53 -41.69
N GLN A 410 79.92 -146.05 -40.76
CA GLN A 410 79.86 -145.68 -39.33
C GLN A 410 80.83 -144.53 -39.01
N LEU A 411 82.05 -144.57 -39.53
CA LEU A 411 83.11 -143.62 -39.22
C LEU A 411 82.70 -142.19 -39.56
N SER A 412 82.17 -141.95 -40.77
CA SER A 412 81.73 -140.61 -41.19
C SER A 412 80.50 -140.06 -40.45
N ARG A 413 79.75 -140.89 -39.71
CA ARG A 413 78.68 -140.37 -38.82
C ARG A 413 79.28 -139.77 -37.56
N LEU A 414 80.24 -140.47 -36.94
CA LEU A 414 80.93 -140.01 -35.73
C LEU A 414 81.74 -138.73 -35.99
N GLU A 415 82.34 -138.60 -37.18
CA GLU A 415 82.99 -137.35 -37.63
C GLU A 415 81.98 -136.19 -37.73
N GLY A 416 80.80 -136.43 -38.33
CA GLY A 416 79.73 -135.43 -38.42
C GLY A 416 79.14 -135.03 -37.07
N GLU A 417 78.92 -135.99 -36.18
CA GLU A 417 78.46 -135.76 -34.80
C GLU A 417 79.47 -134.89 -34.02
N LEU A 418 80.76 -135.22 -34.09
CA LEU A 418 81.83 -134.45 -33.43
C LEU A 418 81.86 -132.99 -33.90
N LEU A 419 81.89 -132.76 -35.23
CA LEU A 419 81.89 -131.42 -35.83
C LEU A 419 80.66 -130.60 -35.43
N SER A 420 79.47 -131.24 -35.36
CA SER A 420 78.25 -130.57 -34.91
C SER A 420 78.32 -130.16 -33.43
N GLY A 421 79.01 -130.96 -32.60
CA GLY A 421 79.25 -130.67 -31.19
C GLY A 421 80.18 -129.48 -30.95
N ASP A 422 81.22 -129.32 -31.77
CA ASP A 422 82.10 -128.14 -31.69
C ASP A 422 81.39 -126.85 -32.10
N VAL A 423 80.64 -126.86 -33.21
CA VAL A 423 79.85 -125.70 -33.63
C VAL A 423 78.81 -125.32 -32.56
N LEU A 424 78.21 -126.28 -31.87
CA LEU A 424 77.29 -125.99 -30.76
C LEU A 424 78.01 -125.36 -29.56
N ARG A 425 79.20 -125.85 -29.19
CA ARG A 425 80.03 -125.28 -28.12
C ARG A 425 80.44 -123.84 -28.40
N ASP A 426 80.86 -123.52 -29.62
CA ASP A 426 81.30 -122.16 -29.97
C ASP A 426 80.14 -121.16 -30.00
N ASN A 427 78.96 -121.56 -30.47
CA ASN A 427 77.76 -120.72 -30.37
C ASN A 427 77.37 -120.43 -28.90
N LEU A 428 77.43 -121.45 -28.02
CA LEU A 428 77.17 -121.27 -26.59
C LEU A 428 78.21 -120.37 -25.90
N ASN A 429 79.49 -120.50 -26.27
CA ASN A 429 80.55 -119.61 -25.78
C ASN A 429 80.36 -118.16 -26.25
N LEU A 430 79.96 -117.96 -27.51
CA LEU A 430 79.68 -116.64 -28.08
C LEU A 430 78.48 -115.96 -27.38
N GLU A 431 77.39 -116.68 -27.14
CA GLU A 431 76.27 -116.17 -26.36
C GLU A 431 76.70 -115.82 -24.93
N LYS A 432 77.45 -116.70 -24.25
CA LYS A 432 77.98 -116.44 -22.91
C LYS A 432 78.82 -115.16 -22.84
N GLN A 433 79.61 -114.86 -23.88
CA GLN A 433 80.37 -113.61 -23.97
C GLN A 433 79.45 -112.38 -24.13
N LYS A 434 78.39 -112.46 -24.96
CA LYS A 434 77.38 -111.38 -25.10
C LYS A 434 76.69 -111.11 -23.76
N TYR A 435 76.26 -112.16 -23.05
CA TYR A 435 75.60 -112.01 -21.75
C TYR A 435 76.53 -111.43 -20.67
N LEU A 436 77.81 -111.80 -20.65
CA LEU A 436 78.81 -111.17 -19.77
C LEU A 436 78.98 -109.67 -20.06
N GLN A 437 79.15 -109.30 -21.34
CA GLN A 437 79.27 -107.89 -21.75
C GLN A 437 78.01 -107.07 -21.39
N PHE A 438 76.82 -107.66 -21.48
CA PHE A 438 75.58 -107.03 -21.02
C PHE A 438 75.56 -106.82 -19.50
N LEU A 439 75.97 -107.82 -18.71
CA LEU A 439 76.07 -107.70 -17.25
C LEU A 439 77.12 -106.68 -16.81
N ASP A 440 78.26 -106.57 -17.53
CA ASP A 440 79.27 -105.54 -17.27
C ASP A 440 78.70 -104.12 -17.52
N GLN A 441 78.02 -103.91 -18.65
CA GLN A 441 77.35 -102.64 -18.96
C GLN A 441 76.27 -102.29 -17.93
N LEU A 442 75.45 -103.26 -17.52
CA LEU A 442 74.40 -103.08 -16.52
C LEU A 442 75.00 -102.73 -15.14
N SER A 443 76.08 -103.41 -14.76
CA SER A 443 76.83 -103.15 -13.53
C SER A 443 77.47 -101.75 -13.53
N GLU A 444 78.00 -101.29 -14.67
CA GLU A 444 78.52 -99.93 -14.84
C GLU A 444 77.40 -98.89 -14.61
N LYS A 445 76.25 -99.03 -15.27
CA LYS A 445 75.13 -98.07 -15.11
C LYS A 445 74.53 -98.08 -13.70
N MET A 446 74.52 -99.21 -13.02
CA MET A 446 74.09 -99.33 -11.62
C MET A 446 75.15 -98.88 -10.58
N LYS A 447 76.36 -98.52 -11.05
CA LYS A 447 77.54 -98.13 -10.26
C LYS A 447 78.05 -99.23 -9.33
N LEU A 448 78.02 -100.48 -9.81
CA LEU A 448 78.49 -101.68 -9.12
C LEU A 448 79.91 -102.09 -9.50
N GLY A 449 80.57 -101.38 -10.42
CA GLY A 449 81.78 -101.84 -11.14
C GLY A 449 82.86 -102.55 -10.30
N GLN A 450 83.28 -101.95 -9.17
CA GLN A 450 84.32 -102.55 -8.32
C GLN A 450 83.89 -103.87 -7.67
N ILE A 451 82.60 -104.02 -7.33
CA ILE A 451 82.04 -105.23 -6.72
C ILE A 451 81.73 -106.28 -7.79
N ALA A 452 81.23 -105.86 -8.96
CA ALA A 452 80.93 -106.75 -10.07
C ALA A 452 82.19 -107.40 -10.66
N ALA A 453 83.31 -106.66 -10.73
CA ALA A 453 84.58 -107.15 -11.26
C ALA A 453 85.02 -108.47 -10.60
N ASP A 454 85.04 -108.51 -9.26
CA ASP A 454 85.56 -109.61 -8.44
C ASP A 454 84.58 -110.79 -8.29
N LEU A 455 83.36 -110.70 -8.83
CA LEU A 455 82.31 -111.71 -8.68
C LEU A 455 82.13 -112.60 -9.93
N GLY A 456 81.82 -113.87 -9.68
CA GLY A 456 81.39 -114.82 -10.72
C GLY A 456 80.01 -114.50 -11.32
N PHE A 457 79.72 -115.07 -12.49
CA PHE A 457 78.54 -114.78 -13.31
C PHE A 457 77.22 -114.77 -12.52
N ASP A 458 76.96 -115.80 -11.72
CA ASP A 458 75.70 -115.93 -10.97
C ASP A 458 75.56 -114.84 -9.89
N MET A 459 76.63 -114.60 -9.12
CA MET A 459 76.65 -113.59 -8.04
C MET A 459 76.55 -112.15 -8.57
N ARG A 460 76.99 -111.89 -9.81
CA ARG A 460 76.78 -110.57 -10.46
C ARG A 460 75.29 -110.28 -10.66
N LEU A 461 74.49 -111.30 -10.99
CA LEU A 461 73.04 -111.15 -11.16
C LEU A 461 72.34 -110.81 -9.84
N ASP A 462 72.69 -111.51 -8.75
CA ASP A 462 72.12 -111.26 -7.41
C ASP A 462 72.43 -109.84 -6.91
N VAL A 463 73.67 -109.35 -7.11
CA VAL A 463 74.05 -107.98 -6.71
C VAL A 463 73.34 -106.92 -7.58
N VAL A 464 73.15 -107.18 -8.87
CA VAL A 464 72.33 -106.34 -9.77
C VAL A 464 70.87 -106.28 -9.31
N LEU A 465 70.28 -107.42 -8.92
CA LEU A 465 68.91 -107.48 -8.42
C LEU A 465 68.75 -106.73 -7.09
N ALA A 466 69.61 -107.01 -6.10
CA ALA A 466 69.59 -106.34 -4.81
C ALA A 466 69.78 -104.81 -4.93
N ARG A 467 70.64 -104.36 -5.86
CA ARG A 467 70.83 -102.95 -6.18
C ARG A 467 69.59 -102.32 -6.82
N THR A 468 68.91 -103.06 -7.70
CA THR A 468 67.66 -102.62 -8.33
C THR A 468 66.55 -102.45 -7.29
N GLU A 469 66.37 -103.41 -6.38
CA GLU A 469 65.42 -103.27 -5.26
C GLU A 469 65.72 -102.05 -4.38
N GLN A 470 67.00 -101.79 -4.09
CA GLN A 470 67.40 -100.63 -3.30
C GLN A 470 66.99 -99.31 -3.97
N LEU A 471 67.21 -99.19 -5.29
CA LEU A 471 66.83 -97.99 -6.05
C LEU A 471 65.31 -97.81 -6.06
N VAL A 472 64.53 -98.87 -6.31
CA VAL A 472 63.06 -98.82 -6.27
C VAL A 472 62.53 -98.40 -4.88
N ARG A 473 63.15 -98.86 -3.78
CA ARG A 473 62.80 -98.42 -2.42
C ARG A 473 63.09 -96.93 -2.19
N LEU A 474 64.22 -96.42 -2.69
CA LEU A 474 64.59 -95.00 -2.58
C LEU A 474 63.65 -94.10 -3.40
N GLU A 475 63.31 -94.50 -4.64
CA GLU A 475 62.35 -93.77 -5.48
C GLU A 475 60.94 -93.78 -4.86
N SER A 476 60.48 -94.91 -4.33
CA SER A 476 59.20 -95.02 -3.62
C SER A 476 59.12 -94.06 -2.42
N ASN A 477 60.17 -94.01 -1.59
CA ASN A 477 60.24 -93.07 -0.46
C ASN A 477 60.21 -91.61 -0.94
N ALA A 478 60.99 -91.25 -1.96
CA ALA A 478 60.98 -89.91 -2.53
C ALA A 478 59.61 -89.52 -3.13
N VAL A 479 58.89 -90.47 -3.74
CA VAL A 479 57.51 -90.26 -4.23
C VAL A 479 56.53 -90.05 -3.06
N ILE A 480 56.68 -90.79 -1.97
CA ILE A 480 55.87 -90.61 -0.75
C ILE A 480 56.13 -89.23 -0.13
N GLU A 481 57.39 -88.84 0.05
CA GLU A 481 57.77 -87.51 0.57
C GLU A 481 57.20 -86.40 -0.30
N ASN A 482 57.43 -86.43 -1.62
CA ASN A 482 56.86 -85.47 -2.57
C ASN A 482 55.32 -85.43 -2.52
N LYS A 483 54.64 -86.57 -2.35
CA LYS A 483 53.18 -86.64 -2.17
C LYS A 483 52.72 -85.95 -0.88
N THR A 484 53.44 -86.10 0.23
CA THR A 484 53.13 -85.38 1.47
C THR A 484 53.38 -83.87 1.34
N ILE A 485 54.48 -83.46 0.69
CA ILE A 485 54.81 -82.05 0.44
C ILE A 485 53.73 -81.42 -0.46
N ALA A 486 53.35 -82.08 -1.56
CA ALA A 486 52.29 -81.64 -2.45
C ALA A 486 50.95 -81.48 -1.71
N HIS A 487 50.56 -82.44 -0.87
CA HIS A 487 49.34 -82.33 -0.07
C HIS A 487 49.41 -81.22 1.00
N ASN A 488 50.58 -81.00 1.60
CA ASN A 488 50.81 -79.88 2.53
C ASN A 488 50.72 -78.51 1.83
N LEU A 489 51.26 -78.40 0.61
CA LEU A 489 51.12 -77.21 -0.23
C LEU A 489 49.67 -77.02 -0.69
N GLN A 490 48.96 -78.09 -1.05
CA GLN A 490 47.53 -78.04 -1.40
C GLN A 490 46.66 -77.54 -0.24
N ARG A 491 46.92 -77.99 1.00
CA ARG A 491 46.24 -77.49 2.21
C ARG A 491 46.58 -76.03 2.51
N LYS A 492 47.85 -75.61 2.35
CA LYS A 492 48.25 -74.19 2.45
C LYS A 492 47.57 -73.32 1.38
N LEU A 493 47.48 -73.81 0.14
CA LEU A 493 46.82 -73.10 -0.97
C LEU A 493 45.31 -72.97 -0.74
N LYS A 494 44.63 -74.04 -0.29
CA LYS A 494 43.20 -73.98 0.08
C LYS A 494 42.94 -72.95 1.18
N THR A 495 43.70 -73.01 2.29
CA THR A 495 43.52 -72.07 3.41
C THR A 495 43.87 -70.61 3.06
N GLN A 496 44.76 -70.36 2.10
CA GLN A 496 45.01 -69.01 1.59
C GLN A 496 43.92 -68.53 0.62
N LYS A 497 43.29 -69.43 -0.16
CA LYS A 497 42.10 -69.10 -0.97
C LYS A 497 40.91 -68.72 -0.10
N GLU A 498 40.58 -69.53 0.89
CA GLU A 498 39.49 -69.26 1.85
C GLU A 498 39.67 -67.90 2.57
N ARG A 499 40.91 -67.55 2.90
CA ARG A 499 41.27 -66.23 3.46
C ARG A 499 41.17 -65.08 2.47
N LEU A 500 41.46 -65.31 1.18
CA LEU A 500 41.32 -64.30 0.14
C LEU A 500 39.84 -64.05 -0.15
N GLU A 501 39.06 -65.11 -0.34
CA GLU A 501 37.60 -65.08 -0.55
C GLU A 501 36.90 -64.37 0.63
N SER A 502 37.27 -64.69 1.87
CA SER A 502 36.78 -63.99 3.07
C SER A 502 37.09 -62.49 3.08
N LYS A 503 38.31 -62.08 2.66
CA LYS A 503 38.68 -60.66 2.52
C LYS A 503 37.97 -59.98 1.37
N GLU A 504 37.70 -60.69 0.28
CA GLU A 504 36.98 -60.16 -0.88
C GLU A 504 35.51 -59.89 -0.57
N VAL A 505 34.85 -60.79 0.17
CA VAL A 505 33.50 -60.57 0.75
C VAL A 505 33.50 -59.39 1.72
N HIS A 506 34.55 -59.22 2.54
CA HIS A 506 34.64 -58.04 3.41
C HIS A 506 34.83 -56.73 2.60
N MET A 507 35.64 -56.75 1.53
CA MET A 507 35.80 -55.60 0.65
C MET A 507 34.52 -55.26 -0.14
N SER A 508 33.74 -56.25 -0.60
CA SER A 508 32.48 -55.99 -1.29
C SER A 508 31.46 -55.36 -0.35
N LEU A 509 31.36 -55.84 0.89
CA LEU A 509 30.52 -55.24 1.94
C LEU A 509 30.96 -53.81 2.29
N LEU A 510 32.26 -53.55 2.42
CA LEU A 510 32.77 -52.18 2.65
C LEU A 510 32.46 -51.25 1.46
N ARG A 511 32.65 -51.71 0.22
CA ARG A 511 32.28 -50.94 -0.99
C ARG A 511 30.78 -50.65 -1.03
N GLN A 512 29.94 -51.63 -0.70
CA GLN A 512 28.49 -51.44 -0.60
C GLN A 512 28.12 -50.42 0.49
N LYS A 513 28.79 -50.45 1.65
CA LYS A 513 28.55 -49.48 2.73
C LYS A 513 29.02 -48.08 2.36
N ILE A 514 30.14 -47.94 1.65
CA ILE A 514 30.60 -46.65 1.09
C ILE A 514 29.58 -46.11 0.10
N ALA A 515 29.08 -46.93 -0.84
CA ALA A 515 28.05 -46.52 -1.80
C ALA A 515 26.74 -46.08 -1.10
N GLN A 516 26.30 -46.79 -0.06
CA GLN A 516 25.16 -46.38 0.77
C GLN A 516 25.37 -45.02 1.43
N LEU A 517 26.56 -44.80 2.03
CA LEU A 517 26.88 -43.51 2.68
C LEU A 517 26.98 -42.37 1.66
N GLN A 518 27.51 -42.64 0.46
CA GLN A 518 27.54 -41.67 -0.65
C GLN A 518 26.13 -41.32 -1.14
N GLN A 519 25.25 -42.31 -1.29
CA GLN A 519 23.84 -42.09 -1.64
C GLN A 519 23.11 -41.30 -0.53
N GLU A 520 23.39 -41.60 0.74
CA GLU A 520 22.81 -40.88 1.87
C GLU A 520 23.31 -39.42 1.93
N THR A 521 24.60 -39.16 1.69
CA THR A 521 25.10 -37.77 1.62
C THR A 521 24.53 -37.03 0.41
N GLN A 522 24.39 -37.67 -0.74
CA GLN A 522 23.73 -37.09 -1.92
C GLN A 522 22.27 -36.71 -1.64
N ALA A 523 21.50 -37.60 -1.00
CA ALA A 523 20.13 -37.33 -0.58
C ALA A 523 20.05 -36.18 0.44
N ARG A 524 20.94 -36.16 1.44
CA ARG A 524 21.06 -35.06 2.42
C ARG A 524 21.40 -33.72 1.75
N THR A 525 22.26 -33.70 0.73
CA THR A 525 22.55 -32.48 -0.04
C THR A 525 21.39 -32.04 -0.94
N GLY A 526 20.65 -32.98 -1.55
CA GLY A 526 19.42 -32.66 -2.30
C GLY A 526 18.37 -31.99 -1.40
N LEU A 527 18.09 -32.59 -0.24
CA LEU A 527 17.20 -32.03 0.79
C LEU A 527 17.69 -30.70 1.39
N ALA A 528 18.98 -30.35 1.24
CA ALA A 528 19.48 -29.02 1.61
C ALA A 528 19.17 -27.99 0.52
N VAL A 529 19.42 -28.32 -0.75
CA VAL A 529 19.07 -27.47 -1.91
C VAL A 529 17.56 -27.23 -1.97
N GLU A 530 16.73 -28.26 -1.79
CA GLU A 530 15.27 -28.13 -1.75
C GLU A 530 14.80 -27.18 -0.62
N ARG A 531 15.45 -27.21 0.56
CA ARG A 531 15.17 -26.24 1.63
C ARG A 531 15.57 -24.82 1.25
N ASP A 532 16.73 -24.63 0.62
CA ASP A 532 17.19 -23.29 0.26
C ASP A 532 16.37 -22.69 -0.90
N GLU A 533 15.86 -23.52 -1.82
CA GLU A 533 14.84 -23.13 -2.80
C GLU A 533 13.50 -22.79 -2.14
N ALA A 534 13.07 -23.57 -1.13
CA ALA A 534 11.89 -23.24 -0.33
C ALA A 534 12.06 -21.91 0.44
N HIS A 535 13.21 -21.68 1.08
CA HIS A 535 13.53 -20.41 1.72
C HIS A 535 13.57 -19.24 0.72
N LEU A 536 14.07 -19.46 -0.50
CA LEU A 536 14.08 -18.46 -1.57
C LEU A 536 12.68 -18.14 -2.11
N THR A 537 11.76 -19.12 -2.16
CA THR A 537 10.36 -18.88 -2.54
C THR A 537 9.58 -18.18 -1.43
N ILE A 538 9.78 -18.57 -0.16
CA ILE A 538 9.23 -17.86 1.02
C ILE A 538 9.67 -16.39 0.99
N ARG A 539 10.97 -16.09 0.85
CA ARG A 539 11.50 -14.71 0.76
C ARG A 539 10.95 -13.89 -0.42
N LYS A 540 10.57 -14.54 -1.52
CA LYS A 540 9.89 -13.88 -2.66
C LYS A 540 8.42 -13.56 -2.33
N LEU A 541 7.74 -14.44 -1.60
CA LEU A 541 6.36 -14.26 -1.14
C LEU A 541 6.27 -13.20 -0.04
N GLU A 542 7.16 -13.22 0.95
CA GLU A 542 7.30 -12.17 1.99
C GLU A 542 7.43 -10.78 1.34
N LYS A 543 8.39 -10.63 0.42
CA LYS A 543 8.56 -9.39 -0.37
C LYS A 543 7.39 -9.07 -1.31
N ARG A 544 6.42 -9.96 -1.52
CA ARG A 544 5.15 -9.63 -2.22
C ARG A 544 4.05 -9.24 -1.24
N VAL A 545 3.98 -9.87 -0.07
CA VAL A 545 3.10 -9.49 1.04
C VAL A 545 3.43 -8.09 1.55
N GLU A 546 4.71 -7.76 1.78
CA GLU A 546 5.14 -6.40 2.16
C GLU A 546 4.68 -5.32 1.17
N ARG A 547 4.77 -5.60 -0.14
CA ARG A 547 4.30 -4.69 -1.19
C ARG A 547 2.78 -4.54 -1.17
N LEU A 548 2.05 -5.66 -1.09
CA LEU A 548 0.59 -5.66 -0.99
C LEU A 548 0.10 -4.98 0.30
N GLN A 549 0.85 -5.04 1.41
CA GLN A 549 0.54 -4.31 2.64
C GLN A 549 0.75 -2.80 2.51
N LYS A 550 1.80 -2.35 1.78
CA LYS A 550 2.03 -0.92 1.47
C LYS A 550 1.01 -0.38 0.47
N GLU A 551 0.67 -1.17 -0.55
CA GLU A 551 -0.43 -0.90 -1.49
C GLU A 551 -1.77 -0.78 -0.72
N LEU A 552 -2.01 -1.65 0.27
CA LEU A 552 -3.20 -1.63 1.13
C LEU A 552 -3.22 -0.47 2.14
N SER A 553 -2.07 -0.03 2.68
CA SER A 553 -2.03 1.13 3.60
C SER A 553 -2.32 2.42 2.84
N ALA A 554 -1.66 2.65 1.70
CA ALA A 554 -1.94 3.80 0.83
C ALA A 554 -3.42 3.86 0.38
N CYS A 555 -4.01 2.71 0.01
CA CYS A 555 -5.45 2.63 -0.29
C CYS A 555 -6.36 2.93 0.91
N ARG A 556 -5.93 2.62 2.15
CA ARG A 556 -6.68 2.98 3.38
C ARG A 556 -6.55 4.46 3.69
N GLU A 557 -5.34 5.01 3.58
CA GLU A 557 -5.03 6.44 3.77
C GLU A 557 -5.86 7.30 2.82
N HIS A 558 -5.87 6.97 1.52
CA HIS A 558 -6.71 7.66 0.54
C HIS A 558 -8.22 7.43 0.79
N ASN A 559 -8.64 6.28 1.32
CA ASN A 559 -10.03 6.07 1.71
C ASN A 559 -10.45 6.91 2.94
N THR A 560 -9.53 7.18 3.87
CA THR A 560 -9.77 8.13 4.98
C THR A 560 -9.76 9.58 4.51
N GLU A 561 -8.90 9.93 3.55
CA GLU A 561 -8.86 11.25 2.91
C GLU A 561 -10.16 11.56 2.16
N LEU A 562 -10.64 10.63 1.32
CA LEU A 562 -11.94 10.75 0.64
C LEU A 562 -13.12 10.84 1.61
N LYS A 563 -13.03 10.20 2.79
CA LYS A 563 -14.04 10.34 3.86
C LYS A 563 -14.01 11.72 4.53
N ALA A 564 -12.82 12.29 4.73
CA ALA A 564 -12.69 13.67 5.22
C ALA A 564 -13.27 14.66 4.19
N GLN A 565 -12.86 14.58 2.93
CA GLN A 565 -13.40 15.42 1.84
C GLN A 565 -14.92 15.29 1.70
N LEU A 566 -15.48 14.09 1.91
CA LEU A 566 -16.93 13.87 1.93
C LEU A 566 -17.61 14.50 3.17
N ALA A 567 -16.96 14.50 4.33
CA ALA A 567 -17.46 15.20 5.52
C ALA A 567 -17.45 16.73 5.30
N ASP A 568 -16.35 17.29 4.79
CA ASP A 568 -16.21 18.70 4.44
C ASP A 568 -17.27 19.13 3.41
N THR A 569 -17.51 18.29 2.38
CA THR A 569 -18.55 18.51 1.37
C THR A 569 -19.95 18.50 1.97
N ASN A 570 -20.21 17.65 2.96
CA ASN A 570 -21.49 17.63 3.68
C ASN A 570 -21.65 18.87 4.59
N GLU A 571 -20.59 19.33 5.26
CA GLU A 571 -20.63 20.55 6.07
C GLU A 571 -20.85 21.80 5.19
N LEU A 572 -20.16 21.89 4.05
CA LEU A 572 -20.42 22.92 3.03
C LEU A 572 -21.87 22.87 2.54
N LYS A 573 -22.41 21.67 2.28
CA LYS A 573 -23.81 21.50 1.86
C LYS A 573 -24.81 21.92 2.95
N ILE A 574 -24.51 21.68 4.22
CA ILE A 574 -25.31 22.18 5.36
C ILE A 574 -25.29 23.71 5.37
N LYS A 575 -24.11 24.33 5.30
CA LYS A 575 -23.95 25.79 5.25
C LYS A 575 -24.69 26.42 4.05
N THR A 576 -24.66 25.78 2.89
CA THR A 576 -25.44 26.24 1.71
C THR A 576 -26.95 26.15 1.93
N LEU A 577 -27.44 25.11 2.63
CA LEU A 577 -28.87 24.98 2.99
C LEU A 577 -29.30 26.00 4.06
N GLU A 578 -28.41 26.32 5.00
CA GLU A 578 -28.63 27.37 6.01
C GLU A 578 -28.66 28.76 5.36
N GLN A 579 -27.72 29.05 4.45
CA GLN A 579 -27.74 30.27 3.63
C GLN A 579 -28.99 30.36 2.76
N ALA A 580 -29.42 29.25 2.14
CA ALA A 580 -30.65 29.22 1.34
C ALA A 580 -31.89 29.55 2.18
N LYS A 581 -32.02 29.01 3.40
CA LYS A 581 -33.08 29.38 4.35
C LYS A 581 -33.02 30.86 4.76
N ALA A 582 -31.83 31.36 5.09
CA ALA A 582 -31.65 32.76 5.46
C ALA A 582 -32.04 33.71 4.30
N ILE A 583 -31.72 33.35 3.06
CA ILE A 583 -32.18 34.05 1.84
C ILE A 583 -33.70 33.95 1.70
N GLU A 584 -34.30 32.78 1.89
CA GLU A 584 -35.76 32.57 1.79
C GLU A 584 -36.52 33.44 2.81
N ASP A 585 -36.05 33.50 4.06
CA ASP A 585 -36.65 34.32 5.13
C ASP A 585 -36.40 35.83 4.93
N LEU A 586 -35.25 36.22 4.37
CA LEU A 586 -35.03 37.60 3.89
C LEU A 586 -35.96 37.95 2.72
N THR A 587 -36.28 37.00 1.83
CA THR A 587 -37.23 37.24 0.73
C THR A 587 -38.65 37.41 1.27
N LYS A 588 -39.07 36.58 2.24
CA LYS A 588 -40.36 36.74 2.94
C LYS A 588 -40.45 38.09 3.67
N SER A 589 -39.38 38.55 4.31
CA SER A 589 -39.37 39.85 5.00
C SER A 589 -39.41 41.02 4.01
N ARG A 590 -38.66 40.93 2.89
CA ARG A 590 -38.76 41.87 1.76
C ARG A 590 -40.18 41.94 1.22
N ASP A 591 -40.82 40.82 0.93
CA ASP A 591 -42.18 40.78 0.37
C ASP A 591 -43.23 41.35 1.33
N ASN A 592 -42.99 41.28 2.64
CA ASN A 592 -43.84 41.91 3.64
C ASN A 592 -43.56 43.42 3.76
N LEU A 593 -42.31 43.86 3.61
CA LEU A 593 -41.95 45.27 3.49
C LEU A 593 -42.50 45.91 2.21
N GLU A 594 -42.48 45.21 1.07
CA GLU A 594 -43.07 45.65 -0.20
C GLU A 594 -44.59 45.85 -0.04
N LYS A 595 -45.30 44.90 0.59
CA LYS A 595 -46.73 45.04 0.93
C LYS A 595 -47.03 46.15 1.93
N LEU A 596 -46.08 46.55 2.78
CA LEU A 596 -46.21 47.70 3.68
C LEU A 596 -45.94 49.02 2.95
N LYS A 597 -44.93 49.05 2.08
CA LYS A 597 -44.62 50.15 1.17
C LYS A 597 -45.82 50.46 0.26
N GLU A 598 -46.40 49.46 -0.41
CA GLU A 598 -47.61 49.65 -1.22
C GLU A 598 -48.76 50.30 -0.41
N LYS A 599 -48.96 49.87 0.84
CA LYS A 599 -50.00 50.44 1.72
C LYS A 599 -49.67 51.87 2.14
N ALA A 600 -48.40 52.20 2.32
CA ALA A 600 -47.95 53.56 2.58
C ALA A 600 -48.08 54.46 1.34
N GLU A 601 -47.69 53.98 0.16
CA GLU A 601 -47.86 54.66 -1.13
C GLU A 601 -49.34 54.94 -1.42
N LYS A 602 -50.23 53.95 -1.22
CA LYS A 602 -51.70 54.12 -1.34
C LYS A 602 -52.23 55.18 -0.37
N LYS A 603 -51.72 55.25 0.87
CA LYS A 603 -52.06 56.34 1.82
C LYS A 603 -51.51 57.71 1.40
N ILE A 604 -50.29 57.77 0.87
CA ILE A 604 -49.68 59.01 0.38
C ILE A 604 -50.43 59.55 -0.84
N VAL A 605 -50.91 58.68 -1.74
CA VAL A 605 -51.77 59.08 -2.86
C VAL A 605 -53.10 59.65 -2.37
N LEU A 606 -53.77 59.00 -1.41
CA LEU A 606 -55.00 59.53 -0.80
C LEU A 606 -54.79 60.91 -0.16
N LEU A 607 -53.77 61.04 0.70
CA LEU A 607 -53.42 62.30 1.36
C LEU A 607 -53.02 63.40 0.36
N LYS A 608 -52.46 63.05 -0.80
CA LYS A 608 -52.19 64.00 -1.89
C LYS A 608 -53.48 64.48 -2.54
N SER A 609 -54.41 63.59 -2.90
CA SER A 609 -55.71 64.00 -3.46
C SER A 609 -56.53 64.83 -2.48
N GLU A 610 -56.50 64.50 -1.18
CA GLU A 610 -57.11 65.31 -0.12
C GLU A 610 -56.46 66.71 -0.07
N LEU A 611 -55.12 66.79 -0.05
CA LEU A 611 -54.40 68.07 -0.06
C LEU A 611 -54.72 68.90 -1.31
N GLU A 612 -54.69 68.30 -2.50
CA GLU A 612 -55.00 68.94 -3.78
C GLU A 612 -56.41 69.55 -3.76
N THR A 613 -57.43 68.84 -3.27
CA THR A 613 -58.79 69.41 -3.12
C THR A 613 -58.82 70.62 -2.17
N THR A 614 -58.15 70.56 -1.01
CA THR A 614 -58.08 71.71 -0.10
C THR A 614 -57.29 72.90 -0.66
N GLU A 615 -56.31 72.66 -1.54
CA GLU A 615 -55.58 73.72 -2.23
C GLU A 615 -56.44 74.41 -3.30
N GLU A 616 -57.30 73.66 -4.00
CA GLU A 616 -58.27 74.21 -4.94
C GLU A 616 -59.37 75.05 -4.25
N GLU A 617 -59.92 74.57 -3.12
CA GLU A 617 -60.85 75.34 -2.30
C GLU A 617 -60.22 76.66 -1.81
N ALA A 618 -59.00 76.61 -1.28
CA ALA A 618 -58.27 77.79 -0.82
C ALA A 618 -57.99 78.81 -1.96
N LYS A 619 -57.68 78.33 -3.17
CA LYS A 619 -57.55 79.20 -4.36
C LYS A 619 -58.87 79.85 -4.74
N ALA A 620 -59.99 79.15 -4.61
CA ALA A 620 -61.32 79.69 -4.89
C ALA A 620 -61.75 80.77 -3.88
N ASP A 621 -61.38 80.65 -2.60
CA ASP A 621 -61.55 81.72 -1.60
C ASP A 621 -60.60 82.91 -1.84
N GLN A 622 -59.35 82.65 -2.25
CA GLN A 622 -58.41 83.72 -2.62
C GLN A 622 -58.89 84.50 -3.86
N GLY A 623 -59.53 83.84 -4.83
CA GLY A 623 -60.17 84.48 -5.97
C GLY A 623 -61.34 85.39 -5.54
N ARG A 624 -62.24 84.88 -4.69
CA ARG A 624 -63.40 85.64 -4.17
C ARG A 624 -62.99 86.88 -3.38
N THR A 625 -61.96 86.76 -2.52
CA THR A 625 -61.44 87.90 -1.74
C THR A 625 -60.71 88.93 -2.60
N ARG A 626 -59.93 88.50 -3.61
CA ARG A 626 -59.27 89.41 -4.56
C ARG A 626 -60.29 90.24 -5.37
N ALA A 627 -61.37 89.63 -5.85
CA ALA A 627 -62.42 90.32 -6.60
C ALA A 627 -63.15 91.40 -5.76
N MET A 628 -63.39 91.15 -4.46
CA MET A 628 -63.96 92.16 -3.55
C MET A 628 -63.05 93.37 -3.36
N ILE A 629 -61.73 93.15 -3.27
CA ILE A 629 -60.75 94.24 -3.14
C ILE A 629 -60.69 95.09 -4.41
N GLU A 630 -60.77 94.46 -5.58
CA GLU A 630 -60.73 95.13 -6.88
C GLU A 630 -61.97 96.01 -7.12
N LEU A 631 -63.15 95.55 -6.68
CA LEU A 631 -64.38 96.35 -6.66
C LEU A 631 -64.23 97.60 -5.78
N ALA A 632 -63.82 97.44 -4.52
CA ALA A 632 -63.66 98.54 -3.57
C ALA A 632 -62.57 99.56 -4.00
N ALA A 633 -61.50 99.07 -4.66
CA ALA A 633 -60.49 99.94 -5.25
C ALA A 633 -61.08 100.82 -6.37
N SER A 634 -61.96 100.27 -7.21
CA SER A 634 -62.61 101.04 -8.29
C SER A 634 -63.47 102.19 -7.74
N GLU A 635 -64.27 101.94 -6.70
CA GLU A 635 -65.10 102.96 -6.01
C GLU A 635 -64.25 104.07 -5.37
N LEU A 636 -63.09 103.72 -4.81
CA LEU A 636 -62.16 104.70 -4.24
C LEU A 636 -61.58 105.61 -5.32
N THR A 637 -61.29 105.09 -6.53
CA THR A 637 -60.80 105.92 -7.64
C THR A 637 -61.85 106.87 -8.23
N THR A 638 -63.15 106.53 -8.20
CA THR A 638 -64.20 107.43 -8.70
C THR A 638 -64.49 108.55 -7.71
N LEU A 639 -64.58 108.25 -6.40
CA LEU A 639 -64.71 109.26 -5.34
C LEU A 639 -63.56 110.27 -5.37
N LYS A 640 -62.32 109.82 -5.60
CA LYS A 640 -61.15 110.69 -5.64
C LYS A 640 -61.20 111.72 -6.78
N LYS A 641 -61.75 111.37 -7.94
CA LYS A 641 -61.92 112.31 -9.07
C LYS A 641 -62.91 113.43 -8.77
N TYR A 642 -64.03 113.12 -8.12
CA TYR A 642 -65.03 114.12 -7.73
C TYR A 642 -64.46 115.16 -6.74
N LEU A 643 -63.54 114.76 -5.86
CA LEU A 643 -62.87 115.68 -4.94
C LEU A 643 -61.99 116.70 -5.68
N GLU A 644 -61.10 116.24 -6.57
CA GLU A 644 -60.23 117.14 -7.34
C GLU A 644 -61.00 118.07 -8.29
N GLU A 645 -62.21 117.69 -8.70
CA GLU A 645 -63.11 118.56 -9.47
C GLU A 645 -63.78 119.65 -8.61
N SER A 646 -63.90 119.45 -7.30
CA SER A 646 -64.37 120.48 -6.37
C SER A 646 -63.28 121.51 -6.12
N GLU A 647 -62.07 121.06 -5.78
CA GLU A 647 -60.90 121.92 -5.51
C GLU A 647 -60.58 122.86 -6.68
N ARG A 648 -60.65 122.35 -7.94
CA ARG A 648 -60.42 123.16 -9.15
C ARG A 648 -61.46 124.28 -9.36
N ARG A 649 -62.70 124.12 -8.87
CA ARG A 649 -63.73 125.17 -8.95
C ARG A 649 -63.53 126.25 -7.88
N GLU A 650 -63.07 125.86 -6.70
CA GLU A 650 -62.80 126.77 -5.59
C GLU A 650 -61.65 127.73 -5.94
N GLN A 651 -60.53 127.20 -6.45
CA GLN A 651 -59.38 128.02 -6.86
C GLN A 651 -59.75 129.11 -7.89
N GLN A 652 -60.55 128.76 -8.91
CA GLN A 652 -60.97 129.69 -9.96
C GLN A 652 -61.76 130.90 -9.43
N LEU A 653 -62.51 130.73 -8.33
CA LEU A 653 -63.25 131.82 -7.70
C LEU A 653 -62.34 132.74 -6.85
N VAL A 654 -61.29 132.17 -6.24
CA VAL A 654 -60.26 132.94 -5.53
C VAL A 654 -59.45 133.79 -6.50
N ASP A 655 -58.96 133.19 -7.60
CA ASP A 655 -58.17 133.87 -8.63
C ASP A 655 -58.94 135.07 -9.23
N PHE A 656 -60.23 134.89 -9.53
CA PHE A 656 -61.10 135.94 -10.06
C PHE A 656 -61.25 137.13 -9.09
N ARG A 657 -61.34 136.86 -7.78
CA ARG A 657 -61.45 137.88 -6.74
C ARG A 657 -60.17 138.72 -6.61
N GLU A 658 -58.99 138.11 -6.77
CA GLU A 658 -57.72 138.85 -6.76
C GLU A 658 -57.60 139.78 -7.97
N VAL A 659 -57.92 139.32 -9.17
CA VAL A 659 -57.82 140.11 -10.41
C VAL A 659 -58.68 141.37 -10.36
N ILE A 660 -59.94 141.27 -9.92
CA ILE A 660 -60.81 142.45 -9.76
C ILE A 660 -60.27 143.41 -8.70
N SER A 661 -59.73 142.89 -7.59
CA SER A 661 -59.13 143.71 -6.53
C SER A 661 -57.92 144.51 -7.04
N GLN A 662 -57.06 143.89 -7.86
CA GLN A 662 -55.93 144.56 -8.53
C GLN A 662 -56.39 145.65 -9.51
N MET A 663 -57.39 145.36 -10.35
CA MET A 663 -57.86 146.28 -11.39
C MET A 663 -58.46 147.59 -10.85
N LEU A 664 -58.92 147.61 -9.60
CA LEU A 664 -59.56 148.78 -8.97
C LEU A 664 -58.60 149.67 -8.16
N GLY A 665 -57.30 149.32 -8.10
CA GLY A 665 -56.31 150.09 -7.35
C GLY A 665 -56.48 150.05 -5.83
N LEU A 666 -57.25 149.08 -5.32
CA LEU A 666 -57.44 148.85 -3.89
C LEU A 666 -56.23 148.09 -3.33
N ASN A 667 -55.64 148.58 -2.23
CA ASN A 667 -54.39 148.03 -1.70
C ASN A 667 -54.57 146.60 -1.16
N LEU A 668 -53.83 145.65 -1.76
CA LEU A 668 -53.92 144.21 -1.51
C LEU A 668 -53.46 143.76 -0.11
N THR A 669 -53.04 144.68 0.76
CA THR A 669 -52.63 144.38 2.15
C THR A 669 -53.80 144.23 3.12
N SER A 670 -55.05 144.36 2.67
CA SER A 670 -56.23 144.12 3.52
C SER A 670 -57.04 142.90 3.05
N LEU A 671 -56.81 141.77 3.73
CA LEU A 671 -57.82 140.75 3.92
C LEU A 671 -58.43 141.02 5.32
N ALA A 672 -59.60 141.61 5.48
CA ALA A 672 -60.68 141.81 4.50
C ALA A 672 -60.85 143.26 4.00
N LEU A 673 -60.70 143.44 2.68
CA LEU A 673 -61.52 144.36 1.89
C LEU A 673 -62.94 143.74 1.75
N PRO A 674 -64.00 144.39 2.27
CA PRO A 674 -65.37 143.93 2.07
C PRO A 674 -65.83 144.19 0.64
N ASP A 675 -66.64 143.29 0.08
CA ASP A 675 -67.00 143.33 -1.34
C ASP A 675 -67.77 144.61 -1.74
N TYR A 676 -68.40 145.31 -0.79
CA TYR A 676 -69.05 146.60 -1.07
C TYR A 676 -68.06 147.69 -1.51
N GLU A 677 -66.78 147.65 -1.13
CA GLU A 677 -65.79 148.65 -1.57
C GLU A 677 -65.33 148.40 -3.01
N ILE A 678 -65.14 147.13 -3.34
CA ILE A 678 -64.91 146.65 -4.71
C ILE A 678 -66.08 147.07 -5.62
N ILE A 679 -67.32 146.81 -5.18
CA ILE A 679 -68.54 147.20 -5.90
C ILE A 679 -68.65 148.72 -6.03
N LYS A 680 -68.42 149.50 -4.97
CA LYS A 680 -68.55 150.97 -5.00
C LYS A 680 -67.50 151.66 -5.86
N CYS A 681 -66.29 151.09 -5.96
CA CYS A 681 -65.28 151.53 -6.92
C CYS A 681 -65.67 151.17 -8.36
N LEU A 682 -66.23 149.97 -8.60
CA LEU A 682 -66.79 149.60 -9.91
C LEU A 682 -67.95 150.53 -10.31
N GLU A 683 -68.87 150.84 -9.39
CA GLU A 683 -70.00 151.77 -9.63
C GLU A 683 -69.50 153.16 -10.04
N SER A 684 -68.48 153.69 -9.36
CA SER A 684 -67.86 154.98 -9.70
C SER A 684 -67.20 154.96 -11.09
N LEU A 685 -66.55 153.85 -11.44
CA LEU A 685 -65.94 153.66 -12.76
C LEU A 685 -67.01 153.52 -13.88
N VAL A 686 -68.08 152.77 -13.63
CA VAL A 686 -69.22 152.60 -14.55
C VAL A 686 -69.98 153.92 -14.78
N HIS A 687 -70.07 154.79 -13.78
CA HIS A 687 -70.67 156.13 -13.96
C HIS A 687 -69.83 157.10 -14.80
N SER A 688 -68.52 156.84 -14.98
CA SER A 688 -67.63 157.69 -15.79
C SER A 688 -67.46 157.23 -17.24
N HIS A 689 -67.96 156.05 -17.60
CA HIS A 689 -68.04 155.57 -18.99
C HIS A 689 -69.46 155.14 -19.39
N HIS A 690 -70.35 156.13 -19.52
CA HIS A 690 -71.63 155.94 -20.18
C HIS A 690 -71.45 155.86 -21.72
N HIS A 691 -72.32 155.10 -22.40
CA HIS A 691 -72.38 154.87 -23.86
C HIS A 691 -71.27 153.98 -24.49
N HIS A 692 -71.50 152.66 -24.61
CA HIS A 692 -71.82 151.97 -25.89
C HIS A 692 -71.73 150.41 -25.83
N PHE A 693 -72.59 149.72 -26.61
CA PHE A 693 -72.70 148.25 -26.85
C PHE A 693 -72.99 147.34 -25.62
N VAL A 694 -73.95 146.40 -25.54
CA VAL A 694 -74.94 145.70 -26.43
C VAL A 694 -74.64 144.21 -26.73
N ALA A 695 -75.21 143.34 -25.89
CA ALA A 695 -75.91 142.05 -26.11
C ALA A 695 -75.40 140.94 -27.06
N CYS A 696 -75.43 139.68 -26.56
CA CYS A 696 -76.10 138.54 -27.20
C CYS A 696 -76.45 137.42 -26.18
N GLU A 697 -77.38 136.52 -26.51
CA GLU A 697 -77.89 135.40 -25.67
C GLU A 697 -77.79 134.04 -26.40
N CYS A 698 -78.27 132.97 -25.73
CA CYS A 698 -78.90 131.72 -26.25
C CYS A 698 -78.16 130.37 -26.01
N LEU A 699 -78.75 129.39 -25.26
CA LEU A 699 -79.62 128.23 -25.69
C LEU A 699 -78.82 126.99 -26.20
N LYS A 700 -79.22 125.70 -26.10
CA LYS A 700 -80.10 124.88 -25.20
C LYS A 700 -80.03 123.36 -25.59
N ASP A 701 -80.22 122.46 -24.62
CA ASP A 701 -80.93 121.13 -24.65
C ASP A 701 -80.66 119.94 -25.65
N THR A 702 -80.80 118.71 -25.08
CA THR A 702 -81.43 117.44 -25.59
C THR A 702 -80.72 116.28 -26.35
N ALA A 703 -81.32 115.07 -26.17
CA ALA A 703 -81.24 113.77 -26.89
C ALA A 703 -80.21 112.67 -26.43
N ALA A 704 -80.35 111.38 -26.81
CA ALA A 704 -81.38 110.36 -26.45
C ALA A 704 -81.13 108.96 -27.14
N GLU A 705 -81.69 107.88 -26.54
CA GLU A 705 -82.05 106.54 -27.12
C GLU A 705 -81.04 105.39 -27.48
N HIS A 706 -81.44 104.17 -27.04
CA HIS A 706 -81.29 102.78 -27.56
C HIS A 706 -79.93 102.17 -28.04
N GLY A 707 -79.68 100.83 -27.96
CA GLY A 707 -80.40 99.70 -27.31
C GLY A 707 -80.25 98.34 -28.07
N SER A 708 -80.09 97.18 -27.40
CA SER A 708 -80.35 95.78 -27.92
C SER A 708 -80.04 94.62 -26.93
N CYS A 709 -80.59 93.42 -27.22
CA CYS A 709 -80.49 92.10 -26.50
C CYS A 709 -80.27 90.98 -27.58
N PRO A 710 -80.40 89.62 -27.41
CA PRO A 710 -80.75 88.80 -26.23
C PRO A 710 -80.01 87.42 -26.02
N GLN A 711 -80.12 86.90 -24.79
CA GLN A 711 -80.52 85.52 -24.35
C GLN A 711 -80.17 84.25 -25.15
N CYS A 712 -79.64 83.21 -24.47
CA CYS A 712 -79.83 81.77 -24.83
C CYS A 712 -79.65 80.82 -23.60
N HIS A 713 -80.25 79.61 -23.64
CA HIS A 713 -80.22 78.57 -22.58
C HIS A 713 -79.68 77.22 -23.11
N LEU A 714 -79.15 76.36 -22.22
CA LEU A 714 -79.23 74.88 -22.09
C LEU A 714 -78.16 74.48 -21.02
N GLU A 715 -78.46 73.86 -19.86
CA GLU A 715 -78.98 72.51 -19.54
C GLU A 715 -77.98 71.33 -19.59
N LEU A 716 -77.63 70.83 -18.38
CA LEU A 716 -77.54 69.43 -17.93
C LEU A 716 -76.92 68.33 -18.85
N GLN A 717 -75.91 67.62 -18.34
CA GLN A 717 -76.12 66.33 -17.62
C GLN A 717 -74.81 65.75 -17.02
N HIS A 718 -74.96 65.13 -15.84
CA HIS A 718 -74.08 64.18 -15.13
C HIS A 718 -72.56 64.43 -15.05
#